data_AF-A0A813LM39-F1
#
_entry.id   AF-A0A813LM39-F1
#
_cell.length_a   1.000
_cell.length_b   1.000
_cell.length_c   1.000
_cell.angle_alpha   90.00
_cell.angle_beta   90.00
_cell.angle_gamma   90.00
#
_symmetry.space_group_name_H-M   'P 1'
#
loop_
_entity.id
_entity.type
_entity.pdbx_description
1 polymer ?
#
loop_
_entity_poly.entity_id
_entity_poly.type
_entity_poly.pdbx_seq_one_letter_code
_entity_poly.pdbx_strand_id
1 'polypeptide(L)'
;MKRGIDTSPGSEAKKAKPGSETGDSELRLGAAPVATLKAAASAARAVTAALLAHSPALTAPPPRLAWGLDRLVLDDRFGEEQLRSLLQAGGSDLPETIAGRRRGPGASSALRCRAVLSLPGGVGQGIAAGVGLAIGQMHLAATFDQSQNTLFRHRVFVVCRGGALPSGVASESCSLAGHLRLGSLVVVCCEDGEIGTEDTSLRYQSYGWSVQHVSGCDELALLAALEATRTSEQPTLIMVRTVESSPSASSVDRTEDCTGWVSQGAAAASAWLEQLKKFGESHAEEHAEIERRFSGKLPENWREGFPEYHVGERAQATRQYSAKVLGTLAAALPEMIGGSADLTGSNLTNQAQLKDFQHNRNKGRYLRFGVRESAMIGICTGLAAYGGFIPFCSTFMNFFTYGWGALRLASKSLAHVIYERAPDELAASASATPSLDLEAAYRKVGNGRAQRIALAASGVVWLVHSWCYVLTVFTVASPLLQITSCPAVETTACKVGAKLSDGDEACGPGAPEWHFAPGSTQAESAASEWDLLCERRLLSPLAGSVFFFGVLCGNAVLAPLPDVLGRVPAVCLAGLAAMVFSGLCAAAPNFEWFLTGRFGLGCASASTTATAWLLGCELVGPEGAARAMRDMSLFWSFGIVLLSLCALFVPHWRTLTWLHASLTGLTILPWLWAWKAGMESPSWLAGRNDSAGFHRVMARLAQANGQSYEMASAETDGEGCAELGAEAALPAAETKQASGFKDVLCSCPLGIYTVLFSLAFSSCSLGYYGLSLNAGHIGNSPHSSLALSAIMEVPGVLIAPCLMDHPRLGRRRTLFWSLAIAGACCLLAQESSKAMQVAISMFGKACSTAAYTVVFVHCAEAYPANVRGFAFNLAATASRITGMAAPLIVALPPPAPLLIIGFALLGTSPLLLGLPETLAGAATATAADGVAPPAAEGGTSKCPEEAAEVSAGRLRSVAPAMLGKSRRYGRLEWEEEKVEPHLDSNECKNCRLRLARLTKVDLRLSKRSTEVATHDSIELGEDGPTHQPIEVLAACRALPNLLTLRPCDGPETIGAYEVAMRDNSGPALLALCRSGAHTLEGSSAENVARGGYILQDYDPALVPAVVLAASGTEVEICAEARALLQSIGVGARIVSLPCWELFEEQDAQYRQSMWQAPNSATSGVPPMRVYVEASSTLGFHRYAEVHVGMTSFGASADGKIVRKHFGFEKNAIALRVMEALKDKGHILSYRIGRFGFCKFGAAIGAATTQ
;
A
#
# COMPACT_ATOMS: atom_id res chain seq x y z
N MET A 1 -57.70 2.93 33.06
CA MET A 1 -58.62 3.96 33.62
C MET A 1 -58.09 5.34 33.24
N LYS A 2 -58.96 6.36 33.11
CA LYS A 2 -58.75 7.83 33.23
C LYS A 2 -57.38 8.43 32.81
N ARG A 3 -57.25 9.54 32.06
CA ARG A 3 -58.10 10.54 31.33
C ARG A 3 -57.08 11.30 30.43
N GLY A 4 -57.40 11.90 29.29
CA GLY A 4 -58.67 12.19 28.60
C GLY A 4 -58.65 13.64 28.06
N ILE A 5 -59.63 14.03 27.22
CA ILE A 5 -59.81 15.38 26.64
C ILE A 5 -58.79 15.63 25.49
N ASP A 6 -59.14 15.51 24.19
CA ASP A 6 -60.10 16.30 23.37
C ASP A 6 -59.62 17.76 23.18
N THR A 7 -59.73 18.43 22.02
CA THR A 7 -60.85 18.45 21.04
C THR A 7 -60.40 18.71 19.59
N SER A 8 -61.08 18.07 18.64
CA SER A 8 -61.32 18.57 17.26
C SER A 8 -62.66 19.37 17.24
N PRO A 9 -63.24 19.90 16.12
CA PRO A 9 -62.89 19.74 14.70
C PRO A 9 -63.07 20.99 13.76
N GLY A 10 -62.72 20.81 12.47
CA GLY A 10 -63.32 21.53 11.33
C GLY A 10 -62.83 22.96 11.02
N SER A 11 -63.06 23.51 9.81
CA SER A 11 -63.54 22.89 8.56
C SER A 11 -63.26 23.77 7.32
N GLU A 12 -62.97 23.12 6.19
CA GLU A 12 -63.06 23.61 4.79
C GLU A 12 -62.46 24.98 4.36
N ALA A 13 -61.39 24.90 3.57
CA ALA A 13 -61.20 25.70 2.35
C ALA A 13 -60.45 24.87 1.29
N LYS A 14 -60.66 25.12 -0.01
CA LYS A 14 -60.18 24.25 -1.12
C LYS A 14 -59.19 24.96 -2.05
N LYS A 15 -58.25 24.15 -2.59
CA LYS A 15 -57.37 24.40 -3.76
C LYS A 15 -56.25 25.45 -3.64
N ALA A 16 -55.03 24.98 -3.43
CA ALA A 16 -53.89 25.24 -4.31
C ALA A 16 -52.91 24.05 -4.26
N LYS A 17 -52.18 23.79 -5.35
CA LYS A 17 -50.96 22.96 -5.32
C LYS A 17 -49.76 23.90 -5.46
N PRO A 18 -48.84 23.97 -4.48
CA PRO A 18 -47.50 24.47 -4.72
C PRO A 18 -46.76 23.57 -5.71
N GLY A 19 -45.76 24.14 -6.38
CA GLY A 19 -44.89 23.41 -7.31
C GLY A 19 -43.84 22.57 -6.60
N SER A 20 -42.98 21.92 -7.39
CA SER A 20 -41.86 21.13 -6.92
C SER A 20 -40.78 21.98 -6.25
N GLU A 21 -40.60 21.83 -4.95
CA GLU A 21 -39.31 22.10 -4.30
C GLU A 21 -38.34 20.96 -4.65
N THR A 22 -37.14 21.31 -5.13
CA THR A 22 -36.09 20.34 -5.46
C THR A 22 -35.34 19.97 -4.18
N GLY A 23 -35.79 18.89 -3.53
CA GLY A 23 -35.27 18.49 -2.22
C GLY A 23 -33.78 18.17 -2.17
N ASP A 24 -33.16 18.52 -1.05
CA ASP A 24 -31.74 18.30 -0.76
C ASP A 24 -31.30 16.85 -0.98
N SER A 25 -30.12 16.70 -1.57
CA SER A 25 -29.48 15.41 -1.78
C SER A 25 -27.97 15.47 -1.55
N GLU A 26 -27.55 15.90 -0.36
CA GLU A 26 -26.15 15.82 0.10
C GLU A 26 -25.64 14.37 -0.08
N LEU A 27 -24.69 14.17 -1.00
CA LEU A 27 -24.13 12.84 -1.28
C LEU A 27 -23.27 12.34 -0.10
N ARG A 28 -23.31 11.01 0.12
CA ARG A 28 -22.52 10.32 1.14
C ARG A 28 -21.01 10.35 0.84
N LEU A 29 -20.36 11.46 1.18
CA LEU A 29 -18.90 11.53 1.38
C LEU A 29 -18.51 10.74 2.64
N GLY A 30 -17.37 10.05 2.59
CA GLY A 30 -16.95 9.14 3.66
C GLY A 30 -16.31 9.86 4.86
N ALA A 31 -16.93 9.70 6.03
CA ALA A 31 -16.33 9.93 7.36
C ALA A 31 -15.61 11.28 7.55
N ALA A 32 -16.36 12.36 7.37
CA ALA A 32 -16.18 13.56 8.19
C ALA A 32 -17.54 13.87 8.84
N PRO A 33 -17.61 14.22 10.14
CA PRO A 33 -18.84 14.69 10.74
C PRO A 33 -19.41 15.87 9.94
N VAL A 34 -20.74 15.90 9.81
CA VAL A 34 -21.43 16.95 9.06
C VAL A 34 -21.23 18.32 9.75
N ALA A 35 -20.94 18.33 11.06
CA ALA A 35 -20.42 19.48 11.80
C ALA A 35 -19.06 19.95 11.26
N THR A 36 -17.98 19.15 11.37
CA THR A 36 -16.69 19.31 10.66
C THR A 36 -16.81 19.84 9.23
N LEU A 37 -17.65 19.24 8.38
CA LEU A 37 -17.81 19.74 7.00
C LEU A 37 -18.49 21.11 6.92
N LYS A 38 -19.54 21.36 7.71
CA LYS A 38 -20.27 22.65 7.68
C LYS A 38 -19.50 23.77 8.40
N ALA A 39 -18.69 23.45 9.41
CA ALA A 39 -17.79 24.39 10.06
C ALA A 39 -16.54 24.67 9.22
N ALA A 40 -15.95 23.67 8.56
CA ALA A 40 -14.86 23.91 7.60
C ALA A 40 -15.35 24.71 6.39
N ALA A 41 -16.59 24.49 5.93
CA ALA A 41 -17.21 25.32 4.89
C ALA A 41 -17.52 26.74 5.39
N SER A 42 -18.07 26.90 6.60
CA SER A 42 -18.35 28.21 7.22
C SER A 42 -17.07 29.01 7.49
N ALA A 43 -16.02 28.36 8.01
CA ALA A 43 -14.71 28.95 8.19
C ALA A 43 -14.06 29.33 6.84
N ALA A 44 -14.14 28.45 5.83
CA ALA A 44 -13.69 28.79 4.49
C ALA A 44 -14.54 29.93 3.86
N ARG A 45 -15.84 30.05 4.15
CA ARG A 45 -16.66 31.21 3.76
C ARG A 45 -16.25 32.50 4.48
N ALA A 46 -16.01 32.46 5.79
CA ALA A 46 -15.57 33.63 6.56
C ALA A 46 -14.16 34.08 6.14
N VAL A 47 -13.25 33.14 5.87
CA VAL A 47 -11.96 33.44 5.24
C VAL A 47 -12.17 33.96 3.83
N THR A 48 -13.06 33.39 3.01
CA THR A 48 -13.39 33.92 1.67
C THR A 48 -14.03 35.31 1.73
N ALA A 49 -14.81 35.64 2.75
CA ALA A 49 -15.35 36.98 2.99
C ALA A 49 -14.23 37.98 3.33
N ALA A 50 -13.33 37.62 4.24
CA ALA A 50 -12.14 38.42 4.56
C ALA A 50 -11.23 38.61 3.34
N LEU A 51 -11.05 37.56 2.52
CA LEU A 51 -10.34 37.63 1.25
C LEU A 51 -11.05 38.60 0.28
N LEU A 52 -12.36 38.47 0.07
CA LEU A 52 -13.14 39.27 -0.88
C LEU A 52 -13.23 40.75 -0.49
N ALA A 53 -13.25 41.09 0.80
CA ALA A 53 -13.23 42.48 1.25
C ALA A 53 -11.94 43.23 0.85
N HIS A 54 -10.85 42.51 0.56
CA HIS A 54 -9.52 43.08 0.26
C HIS A 54 -8.88 42.56 -1.03
N SER A 55 -9.49 41.58 -1.69
CA SER A 55 -9.08 40.99 -2.98
C SER A 55 -10.26 41.00 -3.96
N PRO A 56 -10.02 41.26 -5.25
CA PRO A 56 -11.10 41.55 -6.20
C PRO A 56 -11.86 40.29 -6.60
N ALA A 57 -13.19 40.34 -6.49
CA ALA A 57 -14.05 39.40 -7.17
C ALA A 57 -14.03 39.67 -8.68
N LEU A 58 -13.19 38.93 -9.40
CA LEU A 58 -13.11 38.97 -10.86
C LEU A 58 -13.05 37.55 -11.41
N THR A 59 -13.93 37.25 -12.35
CA THR A 59 -13.94 36.00 -13.14
C THR A 59 -12.67 35.81 -13.97
N ALA A 60 -11.86 36.86 -14.16
CA ALA A 60 -10.48 36.79 -14.60
C ALA A 60 -9.67 38.03 -14.17
N PRO A 61 -8.84 37.99 -13.11
CA PRO A 61 -7.96 39.10 -12.77
C PRO A 61 -6.79 39.21 -13.77
N PRO A 62 -6.42 40.42 -14.24
CA PRO A 62 -5.26 40.64 -15.12
C PRO A 62 -3.95 40.11 -14.54
N PRO A 63 -2.94 39.76 -15.37
CA PRO A 63 -1.80 38.93 -14.95
C PRO A 63 -1.01 39.41 -13.73
N ARG A 64 -0.87 40.73 -13.58
CA ARG A 64 -0.10 41.40 -12.53
C ARG A 64 -0.82 41.45 -11.18
N LEU A 65 -2.16 41.41 -11.20
CA LEU A 65 -2.99 41.66 -10.02
C LEU A 65 -2.76 40.66 -8.88
N ALA A 66 -2.32 39.44 -9.23
CA ALA A 66 -2.12 38.34 -8.30
C ALA A 66 -0.99 38.57 -7.29
N TRP A 67 -0.08 39.51 -7.52
CA TRP A 67 1.12 39.66 -6.66
C TRP A 67 0.78 40.26 -5.29
N GLY A 68 -0.22 41.15 -5.23
CA GLY A 68 -0.68 41.80 -4.00
C GLY A 68 -1.83 41.13 -3.26
N LEU A 69 -2.40 40.02 -3.77
CA LEU A 69 -3.57 39.39 -3.15
C LEU A 69 -3.22 38.49 -1.97
N ASP A 70 -4.11 38.43 -0.99
CA ASP A 70 -4.06 37.39 0.05
C ASP A 70 -4.10 35.98 -0.57
N ARG A 71 -3.48 35.03 0.12
CA ARG A 71 -3.37 33.63 -0.30
C ARG A 71 -4.26 32.74 0.58
N LEU A 72 -4.94 31.79 -0.04
CA LEU A 72 -5.67 30.71 0.62
C LEU A 72 -5.03 29.37 0.28
N VAL A 73 -4.70 28.57 1.28
CA VAL A 73 -4.33 27.16 1.13
C VAL A 73 -5.39 26.28 1.78
N LEU A 74 -5.80 25.21 1.10
CA LEU A 74 -6.71 24.20 1.64
C LEU A 74 -5.93 22.89 1.88
N ASP A 75 -5.85 22.49 3.15
CA ASP A 75 -5.22 21.25 3.63
C ASP A 75 -6.29 20.16 3.86
N ASP A 76 -5.97 18.90 3.58
CA ASP A 76 -6.88 17.74 3.55
C ASP A 76 -8.02 17.84 2.49
N ARG A 77 -8.86 16.79 2.42
CA ARG A 77 -9.86 16.48 1.39
C ARG A 77 -11.12 17.37 1.45
N PHE A 78 -10.95 18.68 1.27
CA PHE A 78 -12.03 19.52 0.75
C PHE A 78 -12.47 18.97 -0.62
N GLY A 79 -13.75 18.59 -0.76
CA GLY A 79 -14.26 18.04 -2.01
C GLY A 79 -14.34 19.10 -3.12
N GLU A 80 -14.32 18.66 -4.38
CA GLU A 80 -14.50 19.56 -5.53
C GLU A 80 -15.82 20.35 -5.47
N GLU A 81 -16.82 19.82 -4.74
CA GLU A 81 -18.12 20.44 -4.51
C GLU A 81 -18.04 21.59 -3.51
N GLN A 82 -17.38 21.42 -2.36
CA GLN A 82 -17.14 22.51 -1.41
C GLN A 82 -16.27 23.62 -2.03
N LEU A 83 -15.23 23.24 -2.78
CA LEU A 83 -14.43 24.21 -3.53
C LEU A 83 -15.27 24.96 -4.58
N ARG A 84 -16.16 24.26 -5.30
CA ARG A 84 -17.09 24.88 -6.27
C ARG A 84 -18.03 25.88 -5.58
N SER A 85 -18.64 25.51 -4.44
CA SER A 85 -19.52 26.40 -3.68
C SER A 85 -18.80 27.66 -3.16
N LEU A 86 -17.56 27.52 -2.68
CA LEU A 86 -16.74 28.66 -2.25
C LEU A 86 -16.41 29.61 -3.41
N LEU A 87 -16.01 29.06 -4.57
CA LEU A 87 -15.72 29.86 -5.76
C LEU A 87 -16.97 30.54 -6.34
N GLN A 88 -18.12 29.86 -6.34
CA GLN A 88 -19.41 30.42 -6.76
C GLN A 88 -19.88 31.55 -5.83
N ALA A 89 -19.76 31.38 -4.50
CA ALA A 89 -20.07 32.44 -3.53
C ALA A 89 -19.19 33.69 -3.71
N GLY A 90 -17.95 33.53 -4.18
CA GLY A 90 -17.07 34.63 -4.57
C GLY A 90 -17.31 35.23 -5.97
N GLY A 91 -18.44 34.93 -6.63
CA GLY A 91 -18.80 35.51 -7.93
C GLY A 91 -18.09 34.89 -9.13
N SER A 92 -17.57 33.65 -9.02
CA SER A 92 -16.89 32.97 -10.13
C SER A 92 -17.85 32.23 -11.06
N ASP A 93 -18.05 32.75 -12.28
CA ASP A 93 -18.77 32.05 -13.37
C ASP A 93 -18.08 30.74 -13.78
N LEU A 94 -18.43 29.64 -13.11
CA LEU A 94 -18.11 28.28 -13.51
C LEU A 94 -19.20 27.74 -14.44
N PRO A 95 -18.93 27.48 -15.73
CA PRO A 95 -19.97 27.12 -16.70
C PRO A 95 -20.63 25.76 -16.40
N GLU A 96 -21.95 25.71 -16.53
CA GLU A 96 -22.85 24.61 -16.09
C GLU A 96 -22.61 23.25 -16.78
N THR A 97 -21.83 23.19 -17.87
CA THR A 97 -21.73 22.02 -18.76
C THR A 97 -21.07 20.77 -18.16
N ILE A 98 -20.69 20.81 -16.88
CA ILE A 98 -20.12 19.68 -16.12
C ILE A 98 -21.23 18.79 -15.47
N ALA A 99 -22.51 19.13 -15.63
CA ALA A 99 -23.65 18.31 -15.18
C ALA A 99 -23.78 16.91 -15.84
N GLY A 100 -22.90 16.56 -16.81
CA GLY A 100 -22.92 15.32 -17.57
C GLY A 100 -22.06 14.19 -16.99
N ARG A 101 -22.69 13.08 -16.56
CA ARG A 101 -22.04 11.90 -15.96
C ARG A 101 -20.87 11.30 -16.78
N ARG A 102 -19.62 11.55 -16.38
CA ARG A 102 -18.46 10.68 -16.65
C ARG A 102 -17.52 10.64 -15.44
N ARG A 103 -17.01 9.46 -15.08
CA ARG A 103 -15.94 9.30 -14.07
C ARG A 103 -14.57 9.44 -14.74
N GLY A 104 -14.07 10.67 -14.83
CA GLY A 104 -12.63 10.93 -15.02
C GLY A 104 -11.91 11.07 -13.67
N PRO A 105 -10.57 11.01 -13.62
CA PRO A 105 -9.82 11.34 -12.41
C PRO A 105 -9.98 12.82 -12.03
N GLY A 106 -10.27 13.12 -10.76
CA GLY A 106 -10.52 14.48 -10.29
C GLY A 106 -9.26 15.34 -10.21
N ALA A 107 -9.14 16.32 -11.12
CA ALA A 107 -8.22 17.45 -11.03
C ALA A 107 -8.55 18.52 -12.10
N SER A 108 -9.51 19.42 -11.87
CA SER A 108 -9.81 20.50 -12.84
C SER A 108 -10.32 21.83 -12.26
N SER A 109 -10.78 21.88 -11.01
CA SER A 109 -11.44 23.07 -10.43
C SER A 109 -10.48 24.11 -9.83
N ALA A 110 -9.38 23.69 -9.18
CA ALA A 110 -8.49 24.59 -8.44
C ALA A 110 -7.76 25.65 -9.31
N LEU A 111 -7.47 25.33 -10.58
CA LEU A 111 -6.63 26.14 -11.47
C LEU A 111 -7.29 27.42 -12.04
N ARG A 112 -8.50 27.79 -11.58
CA ARG A 112 -9.25 28.95 -12.11
C ARG A 112 -9.18 30.22 -11.24
N CYS A 113 -8.78 30.13 -9.97
CA CYS A 113 -8.62 31.31 -9.10
C CYS A 113 -7.18 31.41 -8.58
N ARG A 114 -6.49 32.49 -8.98
CA ARG A 114 -5.05 32.72 -8.74
C ARG A 114 -4.62 32.77 -7.26
N ALA A 115 -5.58 32.89 -6.34
CA ALA A 115 -5.36 33.06 -4.90
C ALA A 115 -5.53 31.77 -4.08
N VAL A 116 -6.04 30.67 -4.66
CA VAL A 116 -6.38 29.44 -3.93
C VAL A 116 -5.47 28.28 -4.34
N LEU A 117 -4.61 27.85 -3.42
CA LEU A 117 -3.76 26.67 -3.54
C LEU A 117 -4.45 25.47 -2.88
N SER A 118 -4.81 24.47 -3.67
CA SER A 118 -5.31 23.18 -3.17
C SER A 118 -4.31 22.07 -3.47
N LEU A 119 -3.93 21.31 -2.44
CA LEU A 119 -2.89 20.28 -2.52
C LEU A 119 -3.47 18.90 -2.14
N PRO A 120 -4.17 18.23 -3.08
CA PRO A 120 -4.98 17.07 -2.77
C PRO A 120 -4.15 15.83 -2.42
N GLY A 121 -4.31 15.35 -1.18
CA GLY A 121 -3.90 14.01 -0.77
C GLY A 121 -2.69 13.89 0.15
N GLY A 122 -2.31 14.96 0.85
CA GLY A 122 -1.29 14.92 1.92
C GLY A 122 -1.71 15.77 3.12
N VAL A 123 -1.98 15.12 4.25
CA VAL A 123 -2.35 15.77 5.52
C VAL A 123 -1.17 16.60 6.04
N GLY A 124 -1.39 17.88 6.36
CA GLY A 124 -0.37 18.82 6.83
C GLY A 124 0.57 19.37 5.75
N GLN A 125 0.45 18.94 4.50
CA GLN A 125 1.30 19.41 3.39
C GLN A 125 0.91 20.81 2.89
N GLY A 126 -0.37 21.18 3.03
CA GLY A 126 -0.86 22.54 2.81
C GLY A 126 -0.36 23.52 3.86
N ILE A 127 -0.17 23.07 5.11
CA ILE A 127 0.49 23.86 6.16
C ILE A 127 1.94 24.18 5.75
N ALA A 128 2.71 23.18 5.29
CA ALA A 128 4.09 23.39 4.81
C ALA A 128 4.16 24.36 3.61
N ALA A 129 3.27 24.20 2.63
CA ALA A 129 3.18 25.12 1.50
C ALA A 129 2.77 26.54 1.93
N GLY A 130 1.88 26.68 2.92
CA GLY A 130 1.51 27.96 3.53
C GLY A 130 2.68 28.67 4.18
N VAL A 131 3.55 27.94 4.89
CA VAL A 131 4.82 28.48 5.43
C VAL A 131 5.74 28.97 4.30
N GLY A 132 5.82 28.24 3.18
CA GLY A 132 6.55 28.67 1.98
C GLY A 132 6.00 29.96 1.35
N LEU A 133 4.67 30.06 1.20
CA LEU A 133 4.02 31.29 0.72
C LEU A 133 4.31 32.48 1.65
N ALA A 134 4.27 32.27 2.97
CA ALA A 134 4.54 33.33 3.96
C ALA A 134 6.01 33.77 3.99
N ILE A 135 6.96 32.86 3.78
CA ILE A 135 8.38 33.20 3.58
C ILE A 135 8.57 34.04 2.30
N GLY A 136 7.92 33.65 1.19
CA GLY A 136 7.94 34.40 -0.06
C GLY A 136 7.37 35.82 0.08
N GLN A 137 6.24 35.94 0.77
CA GLN A 137 5.60 37.20 1.13
C GLN A 137 6.54 38.09 1.96
N MET A 138 7.09 37.56 3.06
CA MET A 138 7.98 38.30 3.94
C MET A 138 9.26 38.76 3.22
N HIS A 139 9.81 37.92 2.34
CA HIS A 139 10.99 38.27 1.53
C HIS A 139 10.68 39.38 0.52
N LEU A 140 9.60 39.27 -0.28
CA LEU A 140 9.30 40.32 -1.27
C LEU A 140 8.91 41.64 -0.63
N ALA A 141 8.14 41.61 0.46
CA ALA A 141 7.84 42.80 1.26
C ALA A 141 9.13 43.42 1.81
N ALA A 142 10.06 42.62 2.34
CA ALA A 142 11.36 43.13 2.79
C ALA A 142 12.17 43.75 1.64
N THR A 143 12.19 43.11 0.45
CA THR A 143 12.98 43.55 -0.71
C THR A 143 12.45 44.84 -1.33
N PHE A 144 11.14 44.93 -1.58
CA PHE A 144 10.54 45.92 -2.47
C PHE A 144 9.55 46.90 -1.81
N ASP A 145 8.95 46.60 -0.65
CA ASP A 145 8.08 47.57 0.02
C ASP A 145 8.92 48.73 0.61
N GLN A 146 8.28 49.90 0.72
CA GLN A 146 8.89 51.11 1.28
C GLN A 146 7.98 51.72 2.35
N SER A 147 8.39 52.84 2.96
CA SER A 147 7.59 53.55 3.97
C SER A 147 6.26 54.12 3.43
N GLN A 148 6.12 54.25 2.11
CA GLN A 148 4.92 54.79 1.44
C GLN A 148 4.20 53.79 0.53
N ASN A 149 4.80 52.65 0.20
CA ASN A 149 4.26 51.64 -0.73
C ASN A 149 4.30 50.23 -0.11
N THR A 150 3.19 49.50 -0.18
CA THR A 150 3.00 48.19 0.46
C THR A 150 2.52 47.14 -0.55
N LEU A 151 3.34 46.87 -1.56
CA LEU A 151 2.98 46.03 -2.69
C LEU A 151 2.78 44.56 -2.30
N PHE A 152 3.51 44.07 -1.29
CA PHE A 152 3.53 42.65 -0.92
C PHE A 152 2.99 42.36 0.50
N ARG A 153 2.28 43.30 1.16
CA ARG A 153 1.76 43.09 2.54
C ARG A 153 0.44 42.32 2.62
N HIS A 154 0.36 41.21 1.90
CA HIS A 154 -0.79 40.33 1.95
C HIS A 154 -0.64 39.24 3.04
N ARG A 155 -1.76 38.61 3.40
CA ARG A 155 -1.86 37.51 4.37
C ARG A 155 -1.79 36.14 3.66
N VAL A 156 -1.42 35.12 4.42
CA VAL A 156 -1.50 33.72 4.00
C VAL A 156 -2.39 32.95 4.96
N PHE A 157 -3.58 32.57 4.51
CA PHE A 157 -4.53 31.76 5.25
C PHE A 157 -4.37 30.29 4.85
N VAL A 158 -4.26 29.39 5.84
CA VAL A 158 -4.34 27.93 5.63
C VAL A 158 -5.56 27.44 6.37
N VAL A 159 -6.55 26.87 5.67
CA VAL A 159 -7.69 26.21 6.30
C VAL A 159 -7.42 24.70 6.32
N CYS A 160 -7.48 24.11 7.51
CA CYS A 160 -7.19 22.70 7.74
C CYS A 160 -8.23 22.07 8.70
N ARG A 161 -8.28 20.74 8.72
CA ARG A 161 -9.04 19.97 9.72
C ARG A 161 -8.12 19.49 10.83
N GLY A 162 -8.67 19.22 12.02
CA GLY A 162 -7.94 18.81 13.22
C GLY A 162 -6.79 17.83 13.01
N GLY A 163 -7.01 16.77 12.21
CA GLY A 163 -6.00 15.74 11.90
C GLY A 163 -4.72 16.25 11.19
N ALA A 164 -4.67 17.48 10.71
CA ALA A 164 -3.47 18.08 10.14
C ALA A 164 -2.42 18.47 11.20
N LEU A 165 -2.85 18.98 12.35
CA LEU A 165 -1.95 19.56 13.36
C LEU A 165 -1.03 18.54 14.07
N PRO A 166 -1.42 17.27 14.30
CA PRO A 166 -0.52 16.24 14.85
C PRO A 166 0.50 15.68 13.84
N SER A 167 0.42 16.05 12.55
CA SER A 167 1.34 15.51 11.55
C SER A 167 2.77 16.03 11.75
N GLY A 168 3.76 15.16 11.47
CA GLY A 168 5.18 15.51 11.58
C GLY A 168 5.55 16.72 10.72
N VAL A 169 5.13 16.72 9.45
CA VAL A 169 5.35 17.82 8.51
C VAL A 169 4.73 19.14 8.98
N ALA A 170 3.55 19.13 9.61
CA ALA A 170 2.96 20.35 10.19
C ALA A 170 3.77 20.82 11.41
N SER A 171 4.19 19.92 12.29
CA SER A 171 5.00 20.26 13.47
C SER A 171 6.39 20.81 13.09
N GLU A 172 7.06 20.19 12.12
CA GLU A 172 8.29 20.70 11.49
C GLU A 172 8.07 22.13 10.94
N SER A 173 7.04 22.32 10.11
CA SER A 173 6.73 23.58 9.43
C SER A 173 6.37 24.69 10.41
N CYS A 174 5.51 24.41 11.38
CA CYS A 174 5.06 25.37 12.39
C CYS A 174 6.16 25.77 13.36
N SER A 175 7.03 24.82 13.74
CA SER A 175 8.24 25.10 14.52
C SER A 175 9.17 26.09 13.79
N LEU A 176 9.36 25.93 12.47
CA LEU A 176 10.16 26.87 11.67
C LEU A 176 9.45 28.22 11.46
N ALA A 177 8.13 28.22 11.23
CA ALA A 177 7.34 29.45 11.04
C ALA A 177 7.29 30.34 12.29
N GLY A 178 7.24 29.75 13.48
CA GLY A 178 7.31 30.48 14.75
C GLY A 178 8.70 31.05 15.01
N HIS A 179 9.76 30.28 14.77
CA HIS A 179 11.17 30.75 14.79
C HIS A 179 11.40 31.94 13.84
N LEU A 180 10.81 31.89 12.64
CA LEU A 180 10.88 32.94 11.63
C LEU A 180 9.88 34.09 11.84
N ARG A 181 9.03 34.04 12.87
CA ARG A 181 7.99 35.04 13.18
C ARG A 181 7.17 35.46 11.95
N LEU A 182 6.57 34.47 11.29
CA LEU A 182 5.76 34.70 10.07
C LEU A 182 4.38 35.28 10.40
N GLY A 183 4.33 36.54 10.87
CA GLY A 183 3.12 37.23 11.31
C GLY A 183 1.99 37.33 10.28
N SER A 184 2.29 37.19 8.98
CA SER A 184 1.32 37.13 7.88
C SER A 184 0.60 35.79 7.75
N LEU A 185 1.10 34.72 8.38
CA LEU A 185 0.53 33.37 8.35
C LEU A 185 -0.59 33.20 9.38
N VAL A 186 -1.75 32.73 8.93
CA VAL A 186 -2.89 32.35 9.76
C VAL A 186 -3.31 30.94 9.41
N VAL A 187 -3.26 30.01 10.37
CA VAL A 187 -3.84 28.68 10.24
C VAL A 187 -5.20 28.68 10.92
N VAL A 188 -6.26 28.38 10.19
CA VAL A 188 -7.61 28.15 10.74
C VAL A 188 -7.82 26.64 10.77
N CYS A 189 -7.95 26.08 11.97
CA CYS A 189 -8.19 24.66 12.17
C CYS A 189 -9.62 24.42 12.65
N CYS A 190 -10.34 23.55 11.96
CA CYS A 190 -11.69 23.13 12.36
C CYS A 190 -11.63 21.78 13.08
N GLU A 191 -12.17 21.72 14.30
CA GLU A 191 -12.04 20.59 15.22
C GLU A 191 -13.40 19.95 15.54
N ASP A 192 -13.47 18.63 15.33
CA ASP A 192 -14.53 17.73 15.80
C ASP A 192 -14.11 17.11 17.16
N GLY A 193 -14.16 17.90 18.24
CA GLY A 193 -13.76 17.43 19.59
C GLY A 193 -12.24 17.44 19.88
N GLU A 194 -11.79 16.67 20.88
CA GLU A 194 -10.38 16.61 21.30
C GLU A 194 -9.54 15.70 20.39
N ILE A 195 -8.42 16.23 19.88
CA ILE A 195 -7.55 15.56 18.91
C ILE A 195 -6.38 14.91 19.64
N GLY A 196 -6.62 13.71 20.19
CA GLY A 196 -5.65 13.01 21.02
C GLY A 196 -5.52 13.62 22.41
N THR A 197 -4.39 13.39 23.08
CA THR A 197 -4.15 13.74 24.49
C THR A 197 -3.14 14.88 24.69
N GLU A 198 -2.79 15.61 23.63
CA GLU A 198 -1.89 16.76 23.71
C GLU A 198 -2.63 18.10 23.81
N ASP A 199 -2.06 19.05 24.55
CA ASP A 199 -2.51 20.44 24.48
C ASP A 199 -1.90 21.13 23.25
N THR A 200 -2.60 21.02 22.12
CA THR A 200 -2.26 21.68 20.85
C THR A 200 -2.04 23.19 21.03
N SER A 201 -2.84 23.84 21.88
CA SER A 201 -2.72 25.27 22.20
C SER A 201 -1.37 25.58 22.84
N LEU A 202 -0.99 24.84 23.89
CA LEU A 202 0.32 24.98 24.54
C LEU A 202 1.48 24.59 23.62
N ARG A 203 1.33 23.55 22.79
CA ARG A 203 2.32 23.16 21.79
C ARG A 203 2.60 24.30 20.80
N TYR A 204 1.56 24.91 20.23
CA TYR A 204 1.73 26.02 19.28
C TYR A 204 2.28 27.29 19.96
N GLN A 205 1.83 27.60 21.18
CA GLN A 205 2.44 28.68 21.99
C GLN A 205 3.94 28.43 22.23
N SER A 206 4.35 27.18 22.51
CA SER A 206 5.77 26.81 22.67
C SER A 206 6.61 26.97 21.40
N TYR A 207 5.99 26.88 20.22
CA TYR A 207 6.64 27.21 18.93
C TYR A 207 6.74 28.73 18.68
N GLY A 208 6.10 29.57 19.49
CA GLY A 208 6.06 31.02 19.31
C GLY A 208 4.88 31.52 18.46
N TRP A 209 3.77 30.76 18.43
CA TRP A 209 2.53 31.16 17.75
C TRP A 209 1.55 31.87 18.71
N SER A 210 0.79 32.81 18.16
CA SER A 210 -0.44 33.28 18.79
C SER A 210 -1.54 32.23 18.60
N VAL A 211 -2.30 31.91 19.65
CA VAL A 211 -3.39 30.92 19.57
C VAL A 211 -4.69 31.58 20.04
N GLN A 212 -5.74 31.46 19.22
CA GLN A 212 -7.09 31.96 19.48
C GLN A 212 -8.08 30.79 19.40
N HIS A 213 -9.15 30.83 20.19
CA HIS A 213 -10.22 29.84 20.17
C HIS A 213 -11.55 30.50 19.79
N VAL A 214 -12.28 29.90 18.84
CA VAL A 214 -13.62 30.32 18.43
C VAL A 214 -14.59 29.18 18.72
N SER A 215 -15.73 29.49 19.36
CA SER A 215 -16.71 28.50 19.81
C SER A 215 -17.90 28.43 18.86
N GLY A 216 -18.04 27.31 18.15
CA GLY A 216 -19.09 27.11 17.15
C GLY A 216 -18.86 27.87 15.84
N CYS A 217 -19.81 27.74 14.92
CA CYS A 217 -19.78 28.39 13.61
C CYS A 217 -20.25 29.85 13.65
N ASP A 218 -19.77 30.64 14.60
CA ASP A 218 -20.04 32.08 14.65
C ASP A 218 -19.13 32.80 13.64
N GLU A 219 -19.69 33.10 12.46
CA GLU A 219 -18.99 33.79 11.38
C GLU A 219 -18.57 35.22 11.75
N LEU A 220 -19.26 35.89 12.71
CA LEU A 220 -18.85 37.21 13.20
C LEU A 220 -17.68 37.11 14.18
N ALA A 221 -17.71 36.15 15.11
CA ALA A 221 -16.58 35.90 16.01
C ALA A 221 -15.32 35.46 15.24
N LEU A 222 -15.49 34.64 14.18
CA LEU A 222 -14.36 34.24 13.32
C LEU A 222 -13.83 35.41 12.49
N LEU A 223 -14.68 36.28 11.93
CA LEU A 223 -14.23 37.50 11.25
C LEU A 223 -13.48 38.44 12.22
N ALA A 224 -13.95 38.60 13.46
CA ALA A 224 -13.25 39.38 14.48
C ALA A 224 -11.88 38.77 14.87
N ALA A 225 -11.79 37.44 14.98
CA ALA A 225 -10.54 36.74 15.22
C ALA A 225 -9.54 36.92 14.06
N LEU A 226 -10.01 36.83 12.81
CA LEU A 226 -9.22 37.08 11.60
C LEU A 226 -8.71 38.53 11.54
N GLU A 227 -9.57 39.52 11.84
CA GLU A 227 -9.21 40.94 11.93
C GLU A 227 -8.11 41.17 12.97
N ALA A 228 -8.24 40.56 14.15
CA ALA A 228 -7.25 40.66 15.23
C ALA A 228 -5.86 40.10 14.85
N THR A 229 -5.74 39.25 13.81
CA THR A 229 -4.43 38.76 13.35
C THR A 229 -3.59 39.80 12.60
N ARG A 230 -4.20 40.90 12.12
CA ARG A 230 -3.56 41.86 11.20
C ARG A 230 -2.31 42.53 11.76
N THR A 231 -2.30 42.84 13.05
CA THR A 231 -1.19 43.48 13.76
C THR A 231 -0.24 42.48 14.43
N SER A 232 -0.46 41.17 14.26
CA SER A 232 0.40 40.14 14.87
C SER A 232 1.76 40.02 14.16
N GLU A 233 2.84 40.15 14.92
CA GLU A 233 4.19 39.73 14.49
C GLU A 233 4.37 38.20 14.54
N GLN A 234 3.47 37.47 15.21
CA GLN A 234 3.52 36.01 15.36
C GLN A 234 2.57 35.32 14.38
N PRO A 235 2.94 34.16 13.80
CA PRO A 235 1.99 33.33 13.08
C PRO A 235 0.84 32.94 14.01
N THR A 236 -0.38 32.90 13.49
CA THR A 236 -1.59 32.71 14.32
C THR A 236 -2.30 31.40 14.02
N LEU A 237 -2.64 30.64 15.05
CA LEU A 237 -3.55 29.49 14.98
C LEU A 237 -4.92 29.91 15.53
N ILE A 238 -5.97 29.77 14.72
CA ILE A 238 -7.37 29.95 15.13
C ILE A 238 -8.02 28.56 15.19
N MET A 239 -8.32 28.09 16.41
CA MET A 239 -8.94 26.80 16.68
C MET A 239 -10.47 26.97 16.77
N VAL A 240 -11.19 26.51 15.74
CA VAL A 240 -12.65 26.57 15.66
C VAL A 240 -13.23 25.26 16.18
N ARG A 241 -13.73 25.27 17.41
CA ARG A 241 -14.33 24.10 18.05
C ARG A 241 -15.80 23.97 17.66
N THR A 242 -16.16 22.84 17.06
CA THR A 242 -17.57 22.51 16.82
C THR A 242 -18.21 21.85 18.04
N VAL A 243 -19.53 22.00 18.18
CA VAL A 243 -20.32 21.42 19.27
C VAL A 243 -21.51 20.68 18.65
N GLU A 244 -21.60 19.37 18.86
CA GLU A 244 -22.62 18.51 18.23
C GLU A 244 -24.07 18.88 18.62
N SER A 245 -24.27 19.60 19.72
CA SER A 245 -25.58 19.89 20.31
C SER A 245 -26.22 21.21 19.86
N SER A 246 -25.66 21.91 18.86
CA SER A 246 -26.34 23.11 18.31
C SER A 246 -27.58 22.68 17.51
N PRO A 247 -28.79 23.18 17.81
CA PRO A 247 -29.97 22.93 16.99
C PRO A 247 -29.76 23.41 15.55
N SER A 248 -30.57 22.90 14.62
CA SER A 248 -30.55 23.30 13.23
C SER A 248 -30.70 24.82 13.07
N ALA A 249 -29.63 25.49 12.63
CA ALA A 249 -29.66 26.87 12.17
C ALA A 249 -30.32 26.95 10.78
N SER A 250 -31.61 26.59 10.73
CA SER A 250 -32.51 27.08 9.70
C SER A 250 -32.50 28.61 9.72
N SER A 251 -32.57 29.24 8.55
CA SER A 251 -32.39 30.69 8.32
C SER A 251 -31.02 31.28 8.70
N VAL A 252 -29.98 30.91 7.94
CA VAL A 252 -28.99 31.90 7.47
C VAL A 252 -28.99 31.91 5.93
N ASP A 253 -30.13 32.27 5.36
CA ASP A 253 -30.17 32.75 3.97
C ASP A 253 -29.73 34.22 4.00
N ARG A 254 -28.42 34.44 3.94
CA ARG A 254 -27.79 35.76 3.82
C ARG A 254 -26.76 35.76 2.70
N THR A 255 -27.26 35.50 1.49
CA THR A 255 -26.55 35.82 0.25
C THR A 255 -26.53 37.32 -0.06
N GLU A 256 -27.34 38.12 0.66
CA GLU A 256 -27.65 39.52 0.33
C GLU A 256 -26.49 40.53 0.42
N ASP A 257 -25.43 40.26 1.21
CA ASP A 257 -24.38 41.25 1.52
C ASP A 257 -23.00 40.97 0.88
N CYS A 258 -22.84 39.86 0.15
CA CYS A 258 -21.58 39.54 -0.54
C CYS A 258 -21.18 40.59 -1.59
N THR A 259 -22.17 41.31 -2.14
CA THR A 259 -21.99 42.41 -3.10
C THR A 259 -21.18 43.58 -2.53
N GLY A 260 -21.29 43.84 -1.22
CA GLY A 260 -20.51 44.85 -0.52
C GLY A 260 -19.01 44.54 -0.57
N TRP A 261 -18.62 43.35 -0.12
CA TRP A 261 -17.23 42.88 -0.12
C TRP A 261 -16.65 42.82 -1.54
N VAL A 262 -17.39 42.27 -2.51
CA VAL A 262 -17.05 42.26 -3.95
C VAL A 262 -16.61 43.65 -4.43
N SER A 263 -17.31 44.71 -4.04
CA SER A 263 -16.98 46.09 -4.42
C SER A 263 -15.74 46.64 -3.70
N GLN A 264 -15.54 46.27 -2.43
CA GLN A 264 -14.38 46.67 -1.63
C GLN A 264 -13.08 46.05 -2.15
N GLY A 265 -13.09 44.74 -2.46
CA GLY A 265 -11.97 44.06 -3.08
C GLY A 265 -11.61 44.60 -4.47
N ALA A 266 -12.61 44.98 -5.28
CA ALA A 266 -12.38 45.63 -6.58
C ALA A 266 -11.73 47.02 -6.43
N ALA A 267 -12.14 47.80 -5.43
CA ALA A 267 -11.52 49.08 -5.10
C ALA A 267 -10.07 48.90 -4.58
N ALA A 268 -9.84 47.94 -3.68
CA ALA A 268 -8.52 47.61 -3.15
C ALA A 268 -7.54 47.20 -4.25
N ALA A 269 -7.98 46.35 -5.19
CA ALA A 269 -7.18 45.93 -6.34
C ALA A 269 -6.86 47.08 -7.31
N SER A 270 -7.80 48.00 -7.51
CA SER A 270 -7.58 49.20 -8.33
C SER A 270 -6.57 50.14 -7.69
N ALA A 271 -6.64 50.32 -6.36
CA ALA A 271 -5.65 51.07 -5.59
C ALA A 271 -4.26 50.41 -5.64
N TRP A 272 -4.18 49.08 -5.56
CA TRP A 272 -2.92 48.33 -5.68
C TRP A 272 -2.29 48.45 -7.08
N LEU A 273 -3.07 48.40 -8.15
CA LEU A 273 -2.55 48.66 -9.51
C LEU A 273 -1.96 50.06 -9.65
N GLU A 274 -2.62 51.06 -9.09
CA GLU A 274 -2.15 52.45 -9.10
C GLU A 274 -0.90 52.65 -8.23
N GLN A 275 -0.76 51.90 -7.12
CA GLN A 275 0.48 51.82 -6.34
C GLN A 275 1.61 51.15 -7.13
N LEU A 276 1.36 50.01 -7.79
CA LEU A 276 2.34 49.32 -8.63
C LEU A 276 2.81 50.22 -9.78
N LYS A 277 1.89 50.95 -10.42
CA LYS A 277 2.21 51.93 -11.47
C LYS A 277 3.12 53.05 -10.95
N LYS A 278 2.78 53.66 -9.82
CA LYS A 278 3.61 54.71 -9.17
C LYS A 278 4.97 54.18 -8.69
N PHE A 279 5.03 52.92 -8.29
CA PHE A 279 6.29 52.24 -8.02
C PHE A 279 7.12 52.12 -9.31
N GLY A 280 6.55 51.63 -10.42
CA GLY A 280 7.24 51.57 -11.72
C GLY A 280 7.68 52.93 -12.28
N GLU A 281 6.93 54.00 -11.98
CA GLU A 281 7.29 55.39 -12.33
C GLU A 281 8.46 55.96 -11.49
N SER A 282 8.80 55.34 -10.34
CA SER A 282 9.83 55.82 -9.41
C SER A 282 11.02 54.86 -9.20
N HIS A 283 10.82 53.57 -9.47
CA HIS A 283 11.73 52.44 -9.20
C HIS A 283 11.69 51.49 -10.40
N ALA A 284 12.13 52.00 -11.55
CA ALA A 284 11.95 51.33 -12.85
C ALA A 284 12.74 50.02 -12.97
N GLU A 285 13.93 49.92 -12.36
CA GLU A 285 14.76 48.72 -12.37
C GLU A 285 14.15 47.62 -11.50
N GLU A 286 13.73 47.95 -10.27
CA GLU A 286 13.06 47.01 -9.36
C GLU A 286 11.72 46.54 -9.91
N HIS A 287 10.94 47.45 -10.53
CA HIS A 287 9.69 47.10 -11.19
C HIS A 287 9.92 46.17 -12.39
N ALA A 288 10.97 46.41 -13.19
CA ALA A 288 11.37 45.50 -14.26
C ALA A 288 11.84 44.13 -13.72
N GLU A 289 12.53 44.07 -12.58
CA GLU A 289 12.89 42.81 -11.92
C GLU A 289 11.63 42.04 -11.46
N ILE A 290 10.67 42.72 -10.83
CA ILE A 290 9.38 42.13 -10.41
C ILE A 290 8.64 41.57 -11.63
N GLU A 291 8.47 42.36 -12.71
CA GLU A 291 7.83 41.88 -13.94
C GLU A 291 8.54 40.67 -14.54
N ARG A 292 9.87 40.72 -14.65
CA ARG A 292 10.70 39.63 -15.18
C ARG A 292 10.51 38.36 -14.35
N ARG A 293 10.68 38.44 -13.03
CA ARG A 293 10.57 37.32 -12.10
C ARG A 293 9.19 36.66 -12.12
N PHE A 294 8.11 37.45 -12.05
CA PHE A 294 6.75 36.90 -12.10
C PHE A 294 6.30 36.46 -13.51
N SER A 295 7.04 36.83 -14.56
CA SER A 295 6.88 36.23 -15.90
C SER A 295 7.62 34.89 -16.08
N GLY A 296 8.41 34.45 -15.09
CA GLY A 296 9.20 33.21 -15.15
C GLY A 296 10.45 33.28 -16.03
N LYS A 297 10.83 34.49 -16.50
CA LYS A 297 12.01 34.73 -17.35
C LYS A 297 13.27 34.91 -16.50
N LEU A 298 14.35 34.23 -16.89
CA LEU A 298 15.70 34.47 -16.34
C LEU A 298 16.30 35.75 -16.97
N PRO A 299 17.28 36.43 -16.33
CA PRO A 299 18.12 37.43 -17.00
C PRO A 299 18.89 36.77 -18.16
N GLU A 300 19.16 37.48 -19.25
CA GLU A 300 19.81 36.87 -20.43
C GLU A 300 21.22 36.34 -20.11
N ASN A 301 21.95 37.03 -19.24
CA ASN A 301 23.31 36.71 -18.82
C ASN A 301 23.41 35.67 -17.68
N TRP A 302 22.35 34.93 -17.35
CA TRP A 302 22.33 34.00 -16.19
C TRP A 302 23.37 32.86 -16.22
N ARG A 303 24.02 32.63 -17.37
CA ARG A 303 25.07 31.62 -17.59
C ARG A 303 26.49 32.20 -17.55
N GLU A 304 26.63 33.52 -17.54
CA GLU A 304 27.94 34.18 -17.51
C GLU A 304 28.65 33.88 -16.17
N GLY A 305 29.93 33.55 -16.24
CA GLY A 305 30.71 33.17 -15.06
C GLY A 305 30.42 31.78 -14.51
N PHE A 306 29.82 30.86 -15.28
CA PHE A 306 29.96 29.44 -14.98
C PHE A 306 31.44 29.02 -15.06
N PRO A 307 31.90 28.11 -14.18
CA PRO A 307 33.28 27.65 -14.20
C PRO A 307 33.56 26.77 -15.42
N GLU A 308 34.63 27.06 -16.14
CA GLU A 308 35.19 26.11 -17.11
C GLU A 308 35.97 24.99 -16.38
N TYR A 309 36.07 23.83 -17.03
CA TYR A 309 36.75 22.64 -16.52
C TYR A 309 37.45 21.91 -17.66
N HIS A 310 38.69 21.48 -17.44
CA HIS A 310 39.50 20.77 -18.41
C HIS A 310 39.95 19.39 -17.92
N VAL A 311 40.19 18.48 -18.87
CA VAL A 311 40.73 17.14 -18.59
C VAL A 311 42.14 17.26 -18.03
N GLY A 312 42.44 16.50 -16.97
CA GLY A 312 43.71 16.55 -16.25
C GLY A 312 43.75 17.54 -15.07
N GLU A 313 42.67 18.27 -14.81
CA GLU A 313 42.49 18.97 -13.53
C GLU A 313 42.39 17.99 -12.35
N ARG A 314 42.69 18.50 -11.14
CA ARG A 314 42.53 17.75 -9.90
C ARG A 314 41.06 17.44 -9.64
N ALA A 315 40.73 16.15 -9.55
CA ALA A 315 39.38 15.66 -9.22
C ALA A 315 38.71 16.41 -8.06
N GLN A 316 37.44 16.76 -8.24
CA GLN A 316 36.57 17.37 -7.25
C GLN A 316 35.26 16.61 -7.18
N ALA A 317 34.56 16.68 -6.06
CA ALA A 317 33.26 16.02 -5.93
C ALA A 317 32.18 16.76 -6.71
N THR A 318 31.15 16.09 -7.23
CA THR A 318 30.06 16.79 -7.93
C THR A 318 29.28 17.72 -7.00
N ARG A 319 29.28 17.49 -5.68
CA ARG A 319 28.84 18.50 -4.68
C ARG A 319 29.71 19.76 -4.62
N GLN A 320 31.01 19.68 -4.96
CA GLN A 320 31.92 20.84 -5.04
C GLN A 320 31.78 21.58 -6.37
N TYR A 321 31.55 20.85 -7.47
CA TYR A 321 31.16 21.46 -8.75
C TYR A 321 29.80 22.17 -8.63
N SER A 322 28.82 21.53 -7.95
CA SER A 322 27.51 22.11 -7.63
C SER A 322 27.63 23.38 -6.79
N ALA A 323 28.47 23.38 -5.75
CA ALA A 323 28.73 24.57 -4.94
C ALA A 323 29.21 25.78 -5.79
N LYS A 324 30.12 25.55 -6.74
CA LYS A 324 30.59 26.60 -7.66
C LYS A 324 29.46 27.13 -8.56
N VAL A 325 28.73 26.23 -9.22
CA VAL A 325 27.64 26.59 -10.14
C VAL A 325 26.51 27.32 -9.40
N LEU A 326 26.15 26.85 -8.20
CA LEU A 326 25.20 27.51 -7.30
C LEU A 326 25.69 28.91 -6.87
N GLY A 327 27.01 29.12 -6.73
CA GLY A 327 27.59 30.43 -6.45
C GLY A 327 27.39 31.43 -7.59
N THR A 328 27.59 30.99 -8.84
CA THR A 328 27.30 31.80 -10.05
C THR A 328 25.80 32.08 -10.15
N LEU A 329 24.95 31.05 -10.05
CA LEU A 329 23.49 31.21 -10.10
C LEU A 329 22.97 32.15 -9.01
N ALA A 330 23.46 32.03 -7.78
CA ALA A 330 23.07 32.91 -6.68
C ALA A 330 23.55 34.36 -6.85
N ALA A 331 24.57 34.62 -7.67
CA ALA A 331 25.00 35.96 -8.04
C ALA A 331 24.13 36.56 -9.17
N ALA A 332 23.81 35.76 -10.20
CA ALA A 332 23.05 36.23 -11.37
C ALA A 332 21.52 36.26 -11.16
N LEU A 333 20.98 35.42 -10.28
CA LEU A 333 19.54 35.23 -10.07
C LEU A 333 19.13 35.76 -8.68
N PRO A 334 18.67 37.02 -8.54
CA PRO A 334 18.16 37.54 -7.27
C PRO A 334 16.93 36.76 -6.76
N GLU A 335 16.15 36.15 -7.65
CA GLU A 335 15.04 35.24 -7.33
C GLU A 335 15.45 33.89 -6.74
N MET A 336 16.73 33.50 -6.80
CA MET A 336 17.17 32.22 -6.26
C MET A 336 17.19 32.28 -4.73
N ILE A 337 16.40 31.41 -4.10
CA ILE A 337 16.23 31.27 -2.65
C ILE A 337 16.28 29.78 -2.30
N GLY A 338 16.87 29.42 -1.17
CA GLY A 338 16.94 28.01 -0.81
C GLY A 338 17.83 27.73 0.36
N GLY A 339 18.07 26.46 0.68
CA GLY A 339 18.70 26.12 1.95
C GLY A 339 19.12 24.68 2.11
N SER A 340 19.39 24.29 3.36
CA SER A 340 19.76 22.93 3.75
C SER A 340 19.04 22.50 5.03
N ALA A 341 18.72 21.21 5.11
CA ALA A 341 18.25 20.56 6.32
C ALA A 341 19.43 20.31 7.30
N ASP A 342 19.93 21.40 7.89
CA ASP A 342 21.09 21.48 8.80
C ASP A 342 22.46 21.08 8.21
N LEU A 343 22.48 20.36 7.09
CA LEU A 343 23.66 19.80 6.43
C LEU A 343 24.44 20.79 5.55
N THR A 344 24.37 22.11 5.81
CA THR A 344 24.96 23.18 4.98
C THR A 344 26.44 22.93 4.64
N GLY A 345 27.25 22.53 5.62
CA GLY A 345 28.68 22.26 5.43
C GLY A 345 28.99 20.97 4.67
N SER A 346 28.02 20.05 4.59
CA SER A 346 28.14 18.77 3.90
C SER A 346 27.58 18.83 2.47
N ASN A 347 26.46 19.54 2.27
CA ASN A 347 25.86 19.78 0.96
C ASN A 347 26.56 20.92 0.18
N LEU A 348 27.32 21.78 0.87
CA LEU A 348 28.03 22.94 0.31
C LEU A 348 27.13 24.01 -0.35
N THR A 349 25.88 24.13 0.11
CA THR A 349 24.87 24.99 -0.56
C THR A 349 24.83 26.45 -0.09
N ASN A 350 25.51 26.84 0.99
CA ASN A 350 25.61 28.25 1.38
C ASN A 350 26.77 28.91 0.64
N GLN A 351 26.43 29.84 -0.26
CA GLN A 351 27.37 30.61 -1.07
C GLN A 351 27.40 32.07 -0.62
N ALA A 352 28.48 32.80 -0.93
CA ALA A 352 28.73 34.13 -0.37
C ALA A 352 27.59 35.15 -0.57
N GLN A 353 26.80 34.99 -1.63
CA GLN A 353 25.66 35.80 -2.06
C GLN A 353 24.34 35.44 -1.36
N LEU A 354 24.29 34.31 -0.64
CA LEU A 354 23.12 33.75 0.04
C LEU A 354 23.22 33.96 1.55
N LYS A 355 22.80 35.14 2.04
CA LYS A 355 22.77 35.41 3.49
C LYS A 355 21.58 34.73 4.16
N ASP A 356 21.73 34.33 5.42
CA ASP A 356 20.68 33.64 6.19
C ASP A 356 19.40 34.49 6.31
N PHE A 357 18.29 33.96 5.78
CA PHE A 357 16.93 34.47 6.01
C PHE A 357 16.53 34.23 7.47
N GLN A 358 16.13 35.29 8.15
CA GLN A 358 15.67 35.30 9.54
C GLN A 358 14.63 36.40 9.74
N HIS A 359 13.86 36.37 10.83
CA HIS A 359 12.87 37.41 11.15
C HIS A 359 13.49 38.83 11.19
N ASN A 360 14.76 38.94 11.61
CA ASN A 360 15.53 40.19 11.65
C ASN A 360 16.46 40.41 10.42
N ARG A 361 16.45 39.49 9.45
CA ARG A 361 17.22 39.53 8.19
C ARG A 361 16.39 38.93 7.06
N ASN A 362 15.21 39.51 6.84
CA ASN A 362 14.20 39.06 5.88
C ASN A 362 14.57 39.30 4.41
N LYS A 363 15.62 40.08 4.11
CA LYS A 363 16.29 40.13 2.79
C LYS A 363 17.28 38.96 2.54
N GLY A 364 17.41 38.02 3.48
CA GLY A 364 18.27 36.84 3.30
C GLY A 364 17.68 35.84 2.29
N ARG A 365 18.55 35.10 1.60
CA ARG A 365 18.16 34.09 0.60
C ARG A 365 18.58 32.66 0.94
N TYR A 366 19.23 32.46 2.10
CA TYR A 366 19.57 31.14 2.60
C TYR A 366 18.67 30.71 3.76
N LEU A 367 17.92 29.62 3.59
CA LEU A 367 17.02 29.06 4.59
C LEU A 367 17.74 28.01 5.45
N ARG A 368 17.65 28.18 6.77
CA ARG A 368 18.08 27.16 7.74
C ARG A 368 16.87 26.32 8.12
N PHE A 369 16.61 25.27 7.34
CA PHE A 369 15.45 24.41 7.58
C PHE A 369 15.58 23.62 8.89
N GLY A 370 16.82 23.32 9.33
CA GLY A 370 17.08 22.34 10.38
C GLY A 370 16.76 20.91 9.91
N VAL A 371 16.86 19.91 10.78
CA VAL A 371 16.51 18.51 10.46
C VAL A 371 14.99 18.39 10.32
N ARG A 372 14.50 18.70 9.11
CA ARG A 372 13.08 18.94 8.76
C ARG A 372 12.83 18.68 7.26
N GLU A 373 13.28 17.55 6.74
CA GLU A 373 13.24 17.20 5.32
C GLU A 373 11.82 17.26 4.70
N SER A 374 10.79 16.91 5.47
CA SER A 374 9.40 16.91 4.97
C SER A 374 8.87 18.33 4.83
N ALA A 375 9.07 19.18 5.84
CA ALA A 375 8.72 20.59 5.75
C ALA A 375 9.58 21.34 4.71
N MET A 376 10.86 21.00 4.57
CA MET A 376 11.77 21.63 3.62
C MET A 376 11.22 21.59 2.19
N ILE A 377 10.85 20.40 1.70
CA ILE A 377 10.32 20.23 0.34
C ILE A 377 8.92 20.86 0.22
N GLY A 378 8.08 20.77 1.24
CA GLY A 378 6.76 21.43 1.27
C GLY A 378 6.86 22.97 1.21
N ILE A 379 7.82 23.55 1.92
CA ILE A 379 8.12 24.99 1.92
C ILE A 379 8.67 25.43 0.56
N CYS A 380 9.57 24.67 -0.06
CA CYS A 380 10.04 24.94 -1.42
C CYS A 380 8.93 24.79 -2.47
N THR A 381 7.98 23.87 -2.27
CA THR A 381 6.76 23.77 -3.09
C THR A 381 5.87 25.02 -2.93
N GLY A 382 5.74 25.54 -1.71
CA GLY A 382 5.05 26.80 -1.42
C GLY A 382 5.72 28.02 -2.07
N LEU A 383 7.06 28.10 -2.01
CA LEU A 383 7.84 29.16 -2.66
C LEU A 383 7.76 29.09 -4.20
N ALA A 384 7.71 27.89 -4.79
CA ALA A 384 7.45 27.73 -6.21
C ALA A 384 6.03 28.25 -6.55
N ALA A 385 5.02 27.78 -5.82
CA ALA A 385 3.61 28.17 -6.01
C ALA A 385 3.34 29.67 -5.78
N TYR A 386 4.19 30.36 -5.02
CA TYR A 386 4.13 31.82 -4.84
C TYR A 386 4.42 32.59 -6.16
N GLY A 387 5.29 32.05 -7.01
CA GLY A 387 5.83 32.69 -8.22
C GLY A 387 6.96 33.69 -7.92
N GLY A 388 7.73 34.08 -8.94
CA GLY A 388 8.79 35.08 -8.77
C GLY A 388 10.01 34.64 -7.93
N PHE A 389 10.11 33.35 -7.62
CA PHE A 389 11.24 32.71 -6.93
C PHE A 389 11.72 31.48 -7.69
N ILE A 390 12.99 31.12 -7.49
CA ILE A 390 13.58 29.84 -7.91
C ILE A 390 14.01 29.13 -6.62
N PRO A 391 13.16 28.23 -6.06
CA PRO A 391 13.46 27.55 -4.82
C PRO A 391 14.43 26.38 -5.04
N PHE A 392 15.42 26.26 -4.15
CA PHE A 392 16.23 25.04 -4.02
C PHE A 392 16.26 24.55 -2.56
N CYS A 393 16.48 23.26 -2.36
CA CYS A 393 16.73 22.72 -1.02
C CYS A 393 17.77 21.60 -1.04
N SER A 394 18.28 21.19 0.12
CA SER A 394 19.38 20.22 0.20
C SER A 394 19.40 19.40 1.49
N THR A 395 19.69 18.12 1.34
CA THR A 395 20.00 17.17 2.42
C THR A 395 20.86 16.03 1.84
N PHE A 396 21.05 14.92 2.53
CA PHE A 396 21.61 13.70 1.96
C PHE A 396 20.58 12.96 1.12
N MET A 397 20.99 12.34 0.01
CA MET A 397 20.08 11.68 -0.90
C MET A 397 19.22 10.62 -0.20
N ASN A 398 19.76 9.89 0.77
CA ASN A 398 19.00 8.92 1.54
C ASN A 398 17.84 9.54 2.35
N PHE A 399 17.98 10.80 2.79
CA PHE A 399 16.99 11.48 3.63
C PHE A 399 15.88 12.19 2.84
N PHE A 400 15.99 12.32 1.51
CA PHE A 400 14.84 12.71 0.67
C PHE A 400 13.66 11.72 0.78
N THR A 401 13.89 10.51 1.31
CA THR A 401 12.82 9.55 1.69
C THR A 401 11.95 10.03 2.85
N TYR A 402 12.45 10.83 3.80
CA TYR A 402 11.63 11.49 4.83
C TYR A 402 10.71 12.57 4.22
N GLY A 403 11.15 13.17 3.11
CA GLY A 403 10.38 14.12 2.31
C GLY A 403 9.43 13.49 1.30
N TRP A 404 9.28 12.16 1.24
CA TRP A 404 8.62 11.48 0.10
C TRP A 404 7.19 11.94 -0.18
N GLY A 405 6.42 12.24 0.85
CA GLY A 405 5.07 12.78 0.72
C GLY A 405 5.03 14.16 0.05
N ALA A 406 5.96 15.03 0.43
CA ALA A 406 6.13 16.37 -0.14
C ALA A 406 6.70 16.32 -1.56
N LEU A 407 7.73 15.48 -1.81
CA LEU A 407 8.34 15.31 -3.14
C LEU A 407 7.32 14.76 -4.16
N ARG A 408 6.53 13.76 -3.77
CA ARG A 408 5.41 13.23 -4.58
C ARG A 408 4.32 14.25 -4.84
N LEU A 409 4.14 15.23 -3.95
CA LEU A 409 3.20 16.33 -4.12
C LEU A 409 3.76 17.38 -5.08
N ALA A 410 5.02 17.80 -4.93
CA ALA A 410 5.72 18.69 -5.86
C ALA A 410 5.67 18.15 -7.31
N SER A 411 6.01 16.86 -7.49
CA SER A 411 5.93 16.16 -8.77
C SER A 411 4.53 16.07 -9.37
N LYS A 412 3.47 16.16 -8.56
CA LYS A 412 2.08 16.19 -9.04
C LYS A 412 1.58 17.60 -9.33
N SER A 413 1.78 18.53 -8.39
CA SER A 413 1.13 19.84 -8.41
C SER A 413 1.65 20.76 -9.52
N LEU A 414 2.90 20.59 -9.95
CA LEU A 414 3.45 21.30 -11.11
C LEU A 414 3.05 20.64 -12.46
N ALA A 415 2.66 19.36 -12.45
CA ALA A 415 2.45 18.51 -13.63
C ALA A 415 1.15 18.77 -14.43
N HIS A 416 0.48 19.92 -14.25
CA HIS A 416 -0.87 20.14 -14.78
C HIS A 416 -0.94 20.46 -16.29
N VAL A 417 -0.43 19.53 -17.10
CA VAL A 417 -0.64 19.42 -18.54
C VAL A 417 -0.94 17.95 -18.92
N ILE A 418 -1.94 17.33 -18.28
CA ILE A 418 -2.61 16.19 -18.90
C ILE A 418 -3.47 16.73 -20.03
N TYR A 419 -2.93 16.74 -21.26
CA TYR A 419 -3.77 16.83 -22.45
C TYR A 419 -4.58 15.54 -22.54
N GLU A 420 -5.90 15.63 -22.33
CA GLU A 420 -6.84 14.58 -22.76
C GLU A 420 -6.92 14.61 -24.29
N ARG A 421 -5.86 14.13 -24.95
CA ARG A 421 -5.82 13.92 -26.39
C ARG A 421 -6.77 12.76 -26.69
N ALA A 422 -7.85 13.04 -27.42
CA ALA A 422 -8.75 12.00 -27.92
C ALA A 422 -7.93 10.92 -28.67
N PRO A 423 -8.28 9.62 -28.55
CA PRO A 423 -7.42 8.53 -28.97
C PRO A 423 -7.41 8.33 -30.50
N ASP A 424 -6.64 9.14 -31.22
CA ASP A 424 -6.38 9.00 -32.66
C ASP A 424 -5.25 8.00 -32.95
N GLU A 425 -5.62 6.73 -33.14
CA GLU A 425 -5.06 5.75 -34.10
C GLU A 425 -3.51 5.52 -34.17
N LEU A 426 -2.68 5.85 -33.16
CA LEU A 426 -1.21 5.72 -33.29
C LEU A 426 -0.41 5.07 -32.14
N ALA A 427 -1.04 4.27 -31.27
CA ALA A 427 -0.37 3.52 -30.19
C ALA A 427 -0.26 2.00 -30.42
N ALA A 428 -0.65 1.50 -31.59
CA ALA A 428 -0.71 0.07 -31.91
C ALA A 428 0.58 -0.45 -32.57
N SER A 429 1.73 -0.43 -31.87
CA SER A 429 2.95 -1.21 -32.24
C SER A 429 4.15 -1.01 -31.27
N ALA A 430 3.97 -1.23 -29.96
CA ALA A 430 5.10 -1.27 -29.00
C ALA A 430 4.84 -2.13 -27.75
N SER A 431 4.69 -3.45 -27.94
CA SER A 431 4.91 -4.52 -26.94
C SER A 431 4.73 -4.18 -25.45
N ALA A 432 3.51 -3.83 -25.03
CA ALA A 432 3.10 -4.03 -23.64
C ALA A 432 2.54 -5.45 -23.52
N THR A 433 3.20 -6.34 -22.77
CA THR A 433 2.57 -7.60 -22.35
C THR A 433 1.40 -7.27 -21.44
N PRO A 434 0.15 -7.67 -21.77
CA PRO A 434 -1.02 -7.26 -21.00
C PRO A 434 -1.00 -7.90 -19.62
N SER A 435 -1.00 -7.08 -18.57
CA SER A 435 -1.27 -7.55 -17.21
C SER A 435 -2.66 -8.19 -17.16
N LEU A 436 -2.73 -9.43 -16.73
CA LEU A 436 -3.96 -10.23 -16.75
C LEU A 436 -4.99 -9.65 -15.76
N ASP A 437 -5.98 -8.90 -16.28
CA ASP A 437 -7.08 -8.35 -15.50
C ASP A 437 -8.00 -9.47 -15.00
N LEU A 438 -7.67 -9.94 -13.79
CA LEU A 438 -8.38 -10.99 -13.08
C LEU A 438 -9.86 -10.63 -12.86
N GLU A 439 -10.14 -9.37 -12.51
CA GLU A 439 -11.47 -8.93 -12.09
C GLU A 439 -12.41 -8.79 -13.30
N ALA A 440 -11.92 -8.22 -14.42
CA ALA A 440 -12.65 -8.22 -15.68
C ALA A 440 -12.88 -9.64 -16.22
N ALA A 441 -11.91 -10.55 -16.05
CA ALA A 441 -12.06 -11.94 -16.47
C ALA A 441 -13.15 -12.67 -15.67
N TYR A 442 -13.17 -12.56 -14.33
CA TYR A 442 -14.25 -13.15 -13.52
C TYR A 442 -15.63 -12.54 -13.84
N ARG A 443 -15.70 -11.23 -14.12
CA ARG A 443 -16.96 -10.58 -14.55
C ARG A 443 -17.44 -11.05 -15.93
N LYS A 444 -16.54 -11.41 -16.85
CA LYS A 444 -16.88 -12.02 -18.16
C LYS A 444 -17.33 -13.48 -18.08
N VAL A 445 -16.88 -14.23 -17.07
CA VAL A 445 -17.17 -15.67 -16.89
C VAL A 445 -18.41 -15.92 -16.02
N GLY A 446 -18.71 -15.00 -15.10
CA GLY A 446 -19.81 -15.09 -14.14
C GLY A 446 -19.64 -16.21 -13.11
N ASN A 447 -20.40 -16.12 -12.01
CA ASN A 447 -20.49 -17.19 -11.02
C ASN A 447 -21.67 -18.13 -11.36
N GLY A 448 -21.38 -19.19 -12.11
CA GLY A 448 -22.37 -20.03 -12.77
C GLY A 448 -22.48 -21.44 -12.20
N ARG A 449 -22.41 -22.47 -13.05
CA ARG A 449 -22.50 -23.88 -12.66
C ARG A 449 -21.12 -24.45 -12.31
N ALA A 450 -20.07 -24.04 -13.03
CA ALA A 450 -18.71 -24.54 -12.85
C ALA A 450 -18.17 -24.28 -11.44
N GLN A 451 -18.26 -23.03 -10.98
CA GLN A 451 -17.78 -22.64 -9.65
C GLN A 451 -18.54 -23.35 -8.52
N ARG A 452 -19.85 -23.59 -8.68
CA ARG A 452 -20.64 -24.33 -7.68
C ARG A 452 -20.25 -25.81 -7.60
N ILE A 453 -19.89 -26.45 -8.73
CA ILE A 453 -19.38 -27.82 -8.73
C ILE A 453 -18.00 -27.89 -8.06
N ALA A 454 -17.10 -26.95 -8.38
CA ALA A 454 -15.79 -26.88 -7.74
C ALA A 454 -15.89 -26.62 -6.22
N LEU A 455 -16.75 -25.69 -5.80
CA LEU A 455 -17.01 -25.40 -4.39
C LEU A 455 -17.56 -26.62 -3.64
N ALA A 456 -18.49 -27.36 -4.24
CA ALA A 456 -19.01 -28.60 -3.67
C ALA A 456 -17.93 -29.70 -3.59
N ALA A 457 -17.05 -29.83 -4.59
CA ALA A 457 -15.92 -30.76 -4.54
C ALA A 457 -14.92 -30.40 -3.42
N SER A 458 -14.61 -29.11 -3.24
CA SER A 458 -13.78 -28.62 -2.12
C SER A 458 -14.45 -28.86 -0.77
N GLY A 459 -15.76 -28.67 -0.68
CA GLY A 459 -16.56 -29.00 0.49
C GLY A 459 -16.54 -30.49 0.83
N VAL A 460 -16.67 -31.38 -0.16
CA VAL A 460 -16.61 -32.84 0.06
C VAL A 460 -15.23 -33.29 0.57
N VAL A 461 -14.13 -32.66 0.13
CA VAL A 461 -12.80 -32.89 0.73
C VAL A 461 -12.81 -32.53 2.22
N TRP A 462 -13.36 -31.38 2.60
CA TRP A 462 -13.50 -30.94 4.00
C TRP A 462 -14.41 -31.87 4.83
N LEU A 463 -15.52 -32.35 4.23
CA LEU A 463 -16.47 -33.28 4.87
C LEU A 463 -15.78 -34.57 5.28
N VAL A 464 -14.98 -35.16 4.40
CA VAL A 464 -14.27 -36.41 4.72
C VAL A 464 -13.10 -36.14 5.66
N HIS A 465 -12.31 -35.08 5.46
CA HIS A 465 -11.14 -34.81 6.32
C HIS A 465 -11.50 -34.40 7.75
N SER A 466 -12.73 -33.94 8.03
CA SER A 466 -13.19 -33.71 9.41
C SER A 466 -13.19 -35.01 10.25
N TRP A 467 -13.32 -36.18 9.60
CA TRP A 467 -13.23 -37.48 10.24
C TRP A 467 -11.84 -37.75 10.83
N CYS A 468 -10.75 -37.25 10.23
CA CYS A 468 -9.38 -37.39 10.78
C CYS A 468 -9.27 -36.95 12.26
N TYR A 469 -10.00 -35.89 12.59
CA TYR A 469 -10.02 -35.24 13.89
C TYR A 469 -10.93 -35.99 14.86
N VAL A 470 -12.11 -36.43 14.41
CA VAL A 470 -13.12 -37.09 15.27
C VAL A 470 -12.87 -38.58 15.45
N LEU A 471 -12.17 -39.25 14.52
CA LEU A 471 -11.62 -40.60 14.72
C LEU A 471 -10.70 -40.67 15.95
N THR A 472 -10.10 -39.56 16.39
CA THR A 472 -9.37 -39.48 17.66
C THR A 472 -10.24 -39.89 18.86
N VAL A 473 -11.55 -39.63 18.84
CA VAL A 473 -12.47 -40.07 19.92
C VAL A 473 -12.63 -41.59 19.84
N PHE A 474 -13.06 -42.11 18.69
CA PHE A 474 -13.42 -43.52 18.50
C PHE A 474 -12.24 -44.49 18.56
N THR A 475 -11.04 -44.06 18.18
CA THR A 475 -9.85 -44.94 18.19
C THR A 475 -9.24 -45.10 19.58
N VAL A 476 -9.39 -44.10 20.46
CA VAL A 476 -8.50 -43.94 21.63
C VAL A 476 -9.23 -43.84 22.97
N ALA A 477 -10.52 -43.48 23.00
CA ALA A 477 -11.31 -43.37 24.23
C ALA A 477 -12.20 -44.61 24.46
N SER A 478 -11.92 -45.39 25.51
CA SER A 478 -12.75 -46.51 25.99
C SER A 478 -13.43 -46.20 27.34
N PRO A 479 -14.63 -45.59 27.36
CA PRO A 479 -15.34 -45.23 28.59
C PRO A 479 -16.27 -46.34 29.14
N LEU A 480 -16.21 -47.57 28.61
CA LEU A 480 -17.01 -48.72 29.09
C LEU A 480 -16.24 -49.59 30.11
N LEU A 481 -15.02 -49.18 30.46
CA LEU A 481 -14.13 -49.88 31.39
C LEU A 481 -14.33 -49.35 32.82
N GLN A 482 -14.82 -50.20 33.72
CA GLN A 482 -14.74 -49.93 35.16
C GLN A 482 -13.45 -50.56 35.70
N ILE A 483 -12.43 -49.72 35.88
CA ILE A 483 -11.18 -50.12 36.52
C ILE A 483 -11.44 -50.24 38.02
N THR A 484 -11.62 -51.46 38.50
CA THR A 484 -11.85 -51.80 39.91
C THR A 484 -10.57 -51.79 40.74
N SER A 485 -9.42 -52.11 40.14
CA SER A 485 -8.09 -51.93 40.74
C SER A 485 -7.01 -51.72 39.66
N CYS A 486 -5.87 -51.14 40.06
CA CYS A 486 -4.62 -51.18 39.32
C CYS A 486 -3.53 -51.66 40.29
N PRO A 487 -2.90 -52.83 40.09
CA PRO A 487 -1.81 -53.29 40.93
C PRO A 487 -0.53 -52.47 40.66
N ALA A 488 0.36 -52.38 41.66
CA ALA A 488 1.69 -51.83 41.48
C ALA A 488 2.62 -52.90 40.89
N VAL A 489 3.18 -52.59 39.71
CA VAL A 489 4.23 -53.29 38.94
C VAL A 489 4.72 -54.66 39.48
N GLU A 490 4.32 -55.76 38.82
CA GLU A 490 5.27 -56.69 38.17
C GLU A 490 4.60 -57.80 37.31
N THR A 491 5.19 -58.08 36.14
CA THR A 491 5.02 -59.27 35.27
C THR A 491 3.74 -59.50 34.42
N THR A 492 4.00 -60.00 33.19
CA THR A 492 3.12 -60.75 32.25
C THR A 492 1.78 -60.15 31.78
N ALA A 493 1.67 -59.93 30.47
CA ALA A 493 0.43 -59.52 29.79
C ALA A 493 -0.44 -60.73 29.38
N CYS A 494 -1.68 -60.78 29.85
CA CYS A 494 -2.71 -61.64 29.26
C CYS A 494 -3.22 -61.05 27.94
N LYS A 495 -3.40 -61.88 26.90
CA LYS A 495 -3.90 -61.45 25.58
C LYS A 495 -5.42 -61.52 25.52
N VAL A 496 -6.06 -60.40 25.17
CA VAL A 496 -7.48 -60.38 24.77
C VAL A 496 -7.65 -61.18 23.46
N GLY A 497 -8.64 -62.08 23.40
CA GLY A 497 -9.00 -62.83 22.19
C GLY A 497 -9.05 -64.36 22.33
N ALA A 498 -8.66 -64.93 23.47
CA ALA A 498 -8.90 -66.35 23.74
C ALA A 498 -10.41 -66.61 23.96
N LYS A 499 -10.98 -67.62 23.26
CA LYS A 499 -12.31 -68.11 23.59
C LYS A 499 -12.23 -68.99 24.84
N LEU A 500 -12.90 -68.58 25.90
CA LEU A 500 -13.21 -69.45 27.03
C LEU A 500 -14.24 -70.49 26.58
N SER A 501 -13.80 -71.74 26.44
CA SER A 501 -14.65 -72.92 26.61
C SER A 501 -14.90 -73.15 28.10
N ASP A 502 -16.00 -73.80 28.46
CA ASP A 502 -16.45 -73.95 29.85
C ASP A 502 -15.39 -74.58 30.78
N GLY A 503 -15.08 -73.92 31.91
CA GLY A 503 -14.43 -74.56 33.06
C GLY A 503 -13.33 -73.75 33.75
N ASP A 504 -12.30 -73.32 33.00
CA ASP A 504 -11.00 -72.97 33.59
C ASP A 504 -10.73 -71.46 33.73
N GLU A 505 -10.11 -71.08 34.86
CA GLU A 505 -9.69 -69.70 35.15
C GLU A 505 -8.51 -69.27 34.26
N ALA A 506 -8.74 -68.29 33.39
CA ALA A 506 -7.69 -67.67 32.60
C ALA A 506 -7.09 -66.46 33.34
N CYS A 507 -5.76 -66.46 33.50
CA CYS A 507 -4.96 -65.51 34.30
C CYS A 507 -5.06 -65.78 35.82
N GLY A 508 -3.93 -66.13 36.45
CA GLY A 508 -3.87 -66.47 37.88
C GLY A 508 -3.91 -65.25 38.82
N PRO A 509 -4.04 -65.49 40.14
CA PRO A 509 -4.22 -64.43 41.15
C PRO A 509 -3.03 -63.48 41.19
N GLY A 510 -3.21 -62.28 40.63
CA GLY A 510 -2.18 -61.26 40.45
C GLY A 510 -2.24 -60.53 39.11
N ALA A 511 -2.94 -61.08 38.11
CA ALA A 511 -3.19 -60.38 36.84
C ALA A 511 -4.11 -59.15 37.01
N PRO A 512 -4.00 -58.12 36.15
CA PRO A 512 -4.81 -56.90 36.25
C PRO A 512 -6.27 -57.14 35.82
N GLU A 513 -7.15 -57.43 36.77
CA GLU A 513 -8.59 -57.49 36.53
C GLU A 513 -9.18 -56.09 36.29
N TRP A 514 -9.55 -55.83 35.03
CA TRP A 514 -10.53 -54.82 34.67
C TRP A 514 -11.74 -55.49 34.03
N HIS A 515 -12.94 -54.97 34.31
CA HIS A 515 -14.17 -55.49 33.73
C HIS A 515 -14.91 -54.41 32.93
N PHE A 516 -15.55 -54.84 31.84
CA PHE A 516 -16.57 -54.04 31.17
C PHE A 516 -17.79 -53.91 32.07
N ALA A 517 -18.42 -52.74 32.11
CA ALA A 517 -19.61 -52.52 32.93
C ALA A 517 -20.75 -53.52 32.55
N PRO A 518 -21.48 -54.10 33.51
CA PRO A 518 -22.51 -55.10 33.23
C PRO A 518 -23.55 -54.62 32.20
N GLY A 519 -23.74 -55.41 31.13
CA GLY A 519 -24.66 -55.08 30.03
C GLY A 519 -24.09 -54.14 28.95
N SER A 520 -22.81 -53.76 29.03
CA SER A 520 -22.15 -53.03 27.94
C SER A 520 -21.67 -53.98 26.82
N THR A 521 -21.72 -53.51 25.57
CA THR A 521 -21.14 -54.21 24.42
C THR A 521 -19.63 -53.98 24.34
N GLN A 522 -18.89 -54.97 23.83
CA GLN A 522 -17.45 -54.87 23.60
C GLN A 522 -17.13 -53.86 22.50
N ALA A 523 -16.93 -52.59 22.88
CA ALA A 523 -16.43 -51.55 21.99
C ALA A 523 -14.89 -51.63 21.91
N GLU A 524 -14.39 -52.39 20.95
CA GLU A 524 -12.96 -52.51 20.67
C GLU A 524 -12.40 -51.16 20.17
N SER A 525 -11.52 -50.55 20.98
CA SER A 525 -10.68 -49.42 20.60
C SER A 525 -9.19 -49.80 20.65
N ALA A 526 -8.31 -48.96 20.10
CA ALA A 526 -6.86 -49.15 20.20
C ALA A 526 -6.35 -49.14 21.65
N ALA A 527 -7.07 -48.48 22.58
CA ALA A 527 -6.71 -48.48 24.00
C ALA A 527 -6.99 -49.82 24.69
N SER A 528 -8.03 -50.54 24.27
CA SER A 528 -8.31 -51.92 24.72
C SER A 528 -7.53 -52.98 23.93
N GLU A 529 -7.16 -52.71 22.67
CA GLU A 529 -6.41 -53.64 21.82
C GLU A 529 -4.92 -53.72 22.20
N TRP A 530 -4.34 -52.62 22.69
CA TRP A 530 -2.92 -52.53 23.07
C TRP A 530 -2.69 -52.23 24.56
N ASP A 531 -3.70 -52.45 25.41
CA ASP A 531 -3.65 -52.32 26.87
C ASP A 531 -3.03 -50.99 27.36
N LEU A 532 -3.61 -49.88 26.92
CA LEU A 532 -3.16 -48.52 27.24
C LEU A 532 -3.78 -48.01 28.56
N LEU A 533 -3.86 -48.88 29.57
CA LEU A 533 -4.56 -48.67 30.83
C LEU A 533 -3.60 -48.47 32.02
N CYS A 534 -4.15 -48.21 33.21
CA CYS A 534 -3.41 -47.97 34.46
C CYS A 534 -2.20 -47.02 34.28
N GLU A 535 -0.96 -47.50 34.37
CA GLU A 535 0.25 -46.67 34.22
C GLU A 535 0.41 -46.11 32.79
N ARG A 536 -0.07 -46.84 31.78
CA ARG A 536 0.00 -46.48 30.36
C ARG A 536 -1.13 -45.55 29.91
N ARG A 537 -2.04 -45.14 30.81
CA ARG A 537 -3.20 -44.27 30.53
C ARG A 537 -2.90 -42.97 29.78
N LEU A 538 -1.67 -42.45 29.86
CA LEU A 538 -1.25 -41.23 29.16
C LEU A 538 -0.89 -41.47 27.67
N LEU A 539 -0.59 -42.71 27.28
CA LEU A 539 -0.32 -43.05 25.87
C LEU A 539 -1.57 -42.90 25.00
N SER A 540 -2.76 -43.20 25.54
CA SER A 540 -4.06 -42.97 24.89
C SER A 540 -4.20 -41.50 24.41
N PRO A 541 -4.31 -40.47 25.28
CA PRO A 541 -4.47 -39.08 24.82
C PRO A 541 -3.26 -38.57 24.03
N LEU A 542 -2.04 -39.08 24.28
CA LEU A 542 -0.85 -38.77 23.49
C LEU A 542 -1.02 -39.10 21.99
N ALA A 543 -1.73 -40.18 21.63
CA ALA A 543 -2.06 -40.47 20.22
C ALA A 543 -3.03 -39.47 19.57
N GLY A 544 -3.76 -38.70 20.39
CA GLY A 544 -4.47 -37.49 19.97
C GLY A 544 -3.51 -36.34 19.73
N SER A 545 -2.65 -36.04 20.70
CA SER A 545 -1.66 -34.96 20.62
C SER A 545 -0.67 -35.15 19.46
N VAL A 546 -0.23 -36.38 19.15
CA VAL A 546 0.67 -36.71 18.04
C VAL A 546 0.04 -36.41 16.67
N PHE A 547 -1.27 -36.57 16.52
CA PHE A 547 -1.96 -36.15 15.30
C PHE A 547 -1.97 -34.61 15.16
N PHE A 548 -2.26 -33.86 16.23
CA PHE A 548 -2.21 -32.40 16.19
C PHE A 548 -0.78 -31.86 16.02
N PHE A 549 0.25 -32.57 16.52
CA PHE A 549 1.65 -32.28 16.23
C PHE A 549 1.99 -32.53 14.75
N GLY A 550 1.43 -33.58 14.15
CA GLY A 550 1.45 -33.78 12.70
C GLY A 550 0.80 -32.61 11.95
N VAL A 551 -0.38 -32.15 12.37
CA VAL A 551 -1.07 -31.00 11.76
C VAL A 551 -0.23 -29.71 11.88
N LEU A 552 0.47 -29.50 13.01
CA LEU A 552 1.42 -28.41 13.20
C LEU A 552 2.60 -28.50 12.22
N CYS A 553 3.23 -29.68 12.10
CA CYS A 553 4.33 -29.91 11.16
C CYS A 553 3.89 -29.78 9.70
N GLY A 554 2.69 -30.26 9.35
CA GLY A 554 2.10 -30.09 8.02
C GLY A 554 1.88 -28.63 7.66
N ASN A 555 1.32 -27.83 8.58
CA ASN A 555 1.17 -26.39 8.37
C ASN A 555 2.51 -25.64 8.27
N ALA A 556 3.57 -26.10 8.95
CA ALA A 556 4.88 -25.47 8.88
C ALA A 556 5.67 -25.84 7.60
N VAL A 557 5.57 -27.10 7.14
CA VAL A 557 6.44 -27.66 6.09
C VAL A 557 5.73 -27.81 4.74
N LEU A 558 4.44 -28.17 4.73
CA LEU A 558 3.68 -28.46 3.51
C LEU A 558 2.79 -27.29 3.04
N ALA A 559 2.52 -26.30 3.89
CA ALA A 559 1.73 -25.12 3.49
C ALA A 559 2.30 -24.28 2.32
N PRO A 560 3.62 -24.20 2.08
CA PRO A 560 4.16 -23.55 0.87
C PRO A 560 4.04 -24.40 -0.42
N LEU A 561 3.77 -25.71 -0.29
CA LEU A 561 3.77 -26.64 -1.42
C LEU A 561 2.75 -26.28 -2.53
N PRO A 562 1.53 -25.77 -2.24
CA PRO A 562 0.57 -25.36 -3.26
C PRO A 562 0.96 -24.09 -4.03
N ASP A 563 1.88 -23.27 -3.51
CA ASP A 563 2.42 -22.12 -4.25
C ASP A 563 3.51 -22.57 -5.24
N VAL A 564 4.23 -23.65 -4.91
CA VAL A 564 5.27 -24.26 -5.75
C VAL A 564 4.68 -25.21 -6.82
N LEU A 565 3.72 -26.06 -6.47
CA LEU A 565 3.16 -27.09 -7.37
C LEU A 565 1.83 -26.72 -8.05
N GLY A 566 1.15 -25.66 -7.59
CA GLY A 566 -0.24 -25.40 -7.95
C GLY A 566 -1.22 -26.04 -6.97
N ARG A 567 -2.45 -25.51 -6.92
CA ARG A 567 -3.46 -25.94 -5.95
C ARG A 567 -3.97 -27.36 -6.23
N VAL A 568 -4.24 -27.67 -7.50
CA VAL A 568 -4.87 -28.94 -7.87
C VAL A 568 -3.90 -30.13 -7.68
N PRO A 569 -2.63 -30.06 -8.13
CA PRO A 569 -1.62 -31.08 -7.81
C PRO A 569 -1.41 -31.26 -6.30
N ALA A 570 -1.34 -30.16 -5.53
CA ALA A 570 -1.11 -30.23 -4.10
C ALA A 570 -2.28 -30.87 -3.33
N VAL A 571 -3.55 -30.58 -3.68
CA VAL A 571 -4.71 -31.32 -3.13
C VAL A 571 -4.63 -32.81 -3.44
N CYS A 572 -4.22 -33.18 -4.65
CA CYS A 572 -4.12 -34.59 -5.04
C CYS A 572 -3.01 -35.33 -4.28
N LEU A 573 -1.82 -34.73 -4.17
CA LEU A 573 -0.66 -35.33 -3.50
C LEU A 573 -0.84 -35.40 -1.98
N ALA A 574 -1.31 -34.32 -1.35
CA ALA A 574 -1.59 -34.32 0.08
C ALA A 574 -2.76 -35.25 0.44
N GLY A 575 -3.82 -35.30 -0.40
CA GLY A 575 -4.92 -36.24 -0.24
C GLY A 575 -4.44 -37.70 -0.36
N LEU A 576 -3.57 -38.00 -1.33
CA LEU A 576 -3.01 -39.34 -1.50
C LEU A 576 -2.18 -39.76 -0.27
N ALA A 577 -1.37 -38.85 0.28
CA ALA A 577 -0.67 -39.08 1.53
C ALA A 577 -1.64 -39.33 2.71
N ALA A 578 -2.73 -38.56 2.81
CA ALA A 578 -3.75 -38.75 3.85
C ALA A 578 -4.45 -40.12 3.71
N MET A 579 -4.76 -40.56 2.49
CA MET A 579 -5.28 -41.90 2.22
C MET A 579 -4.31 -42.99 2.71
N VAL A 580 -3.02 -42.88 2.34
CA VAL A 580 -1.98 -43.85 2.72
C VAL A 580 -1.77 -43.90 4.23
N PHE A 581 -1.63 -42.74 4.90
CA PHE A 581 -1.44 -42.70 6.35
C PHE A 581 -2.70 -43.11 7.14
N SER A 582 -3.91 -42.86 6.62
CA SER A 582 -5.14 -43.42 7.19
C SER A 582 -5.21 -44.94 7.04
N GLY A 583 -4.77 -45.48 5.89
CA GLY A 583 -4.60 -46.93 5.70
C GLY A 583 -3.58 -47.51 6.68
N LEU A 584 -2.45 -46.83 6.90
CA LEU A 584 -1.44 -47.23 7.87
C LEU A 584 -1.98 -47.24 9.31
N CYS A 585 -2.81 -46.27 9.69
CA CYS A 585 -3.51 -46.29 10.99
C CYS A 585 -4.41 -47.53 11.13
N ALA A 586 -5.20 -47.84 10.10
CA ALA A 586 -6.15 -48.96 10.13
C ALA A 586 -5.45 -50.34 10.08
N ALA A 587 -4.30 -50.42 9.42
CA ALA A 587 -3.47 -51.61 9.26
C ALA A 587 -2.41 -51.80 10.35
N ALA A 588 -2.25 -50.85 11.28
CA ALA A 588 -1.16 -50.85 12.26
C ALA A 588 -1.12 -52.15 13.09
N PRO A 589 0.02 -52.88 13.13
CA PRO A 589 0.15 -54.11 13.93
C PRO A 589 0.48 -53.83 15.40
N ASN A 590 0.92 -52.61 15.73
CA ASN A 590 1.21 -52.16 17.08
C ASN A 590 1.02 -50.64 17.21
N PHE A 591 1.11 -50.14 18.45
CA PHE A 591 0.89 -48.72 18.77
C PHE A 591 1.89 -47.76 18.11
N GLU A 592 3.15 -48.14 17.92
CA GLU A 592 4.17 -47.27 17.30
C GLU A 592 3.89 -47.02 15.80
N TRP A 593 3.45 -48.05 15.08
CA TRP A 593 2.98 -47.90 13.70
C TRP A 593 1.70 -47.04 13.62
N PHE A 594 0.82 -47.14 14.63
CA PHE A 594 -0.36 -46.28 14.74
C PHE A 594 0.02 -44.82 15.01
N LEU A 595 0.93 -44.53 15.94
CA LEU A 595 1.45 -43.18 16.18
C LEU A 595 2.10 -42.60 14.92
N THR A 596 2.90 -43.40 14.20
CA THR A 596 3.53 -43.01 12.92
C THR A 596 2.48 -42.65 11.87
N GLY A 597 1.45 -43.49 11.71
CA GLY A 597 0.31 -43.22 10.84
C GLY A 597 -0.46 -41.96 11.25
N ARG A 598 -0.70 -41.76 12.55
CA ARG A 598 -1.42 -40.60 13.10
C ARG A 598 -0.66 -39.29 12.89
N PHE A 599 0.66 -39.29 13.03
CA PHE A 599 1.51 -38.15 12.71
C PHE A 599 1.44 -37.81 11.21
N GLY A 600 1.68 -38.79 10.33
CA GLY A 600 1.63 -38.60 8.87
C GLY A 600 0.25 -38.15 8.36
N LEU A 601 -0.82 -38.71 8.93
CA LEU A 601 -2.20 -38.30 8.65
C LEU A 601 -2.47 -36.86 9.12
N GLY A 602 -1.90 -36.44 10.25
CA GLY A 602 -1.91 -35.06 10.69
C GLY A 602 -1.25 -34.12 9.67
N CYS A 603 -0.01 -34.43 9.27
CA CYS A 603 0.73 -33.64 8.27
C CYS A 603 -0.05 -33.48 6.96
N ALA A 604 -0.59 -34.60 6.44
CA ALA A 604 -1.28 -34.64 5.17
C ALA A 604 -2.65 -33.94 5.21
N SER A 605 -3.49 -34.24 6.22
CA SER A 605 -4.85 -33.68 6.33
C SER A 605 -4.86 -32.15 6.47
N ALA A 606 -3.83 -31.58 7.11
CA ALA A 606 -3.62 -30.15 7.22
C ALA A 606 -3.44 -29.50 5.83
N SER A 607 -2.48 -30.00 5.05
CA SER A 607 -2.20 -29.51 3.69
C SER A 607 -3.38 -29.70 2.74
N THR A 608 -4.07 -30.84 2.79
CA THR A 608 -5.22 -31.12 1.90
C THR A 608 -6.39 -30.16 2.18
N THR A 609 -6.75 -29.95 3.45
CA THR A 609 -7.87 -29.07 3.81
C THR A 609 -7.57 -27.60 3.51
N ALA A 610 -6.40 -27.09 3.89
CA ALA A 610 -6.00 -25.71 3.59
C ALA A 610 -5.99 -25.43 2.08
N THR A 611 -5.44 -26.36 1.27
CA THR A 611 -5.37 -26.15 -0.19
C THR A 611 -6.74 -26.25 -0.87
N ALA A 612 -7.60 -27.19 -0.46
CA ALA A 612 -8.96 -27.32 -1.01
C ALA A 612 -9.83 -26.08 -0.69
N TRP A 613 -9.61 -25.44 0.46
CA TRP A 613 -10.24 -24.18 0.85
C TRP A 613 -9.79 -23.00 -0.01
N LEU A 614 -8.47 -22.82 -0.16
CA LEU A 614 -7.89 -21.79 -1.03
C LEU A 614 -8.38 -21.94 -2.48
N LEU A 615 -8.33 -23.15 -3.03
CA LEU A 615 -8.81 -23.47 -4.38
C LEU A 615 -10.31 -23.18 -4.55
N GLY A 616 -11.13 -23.54 -3.55
CA GLY A 616 -12.56 -23.26 -3.55
C GLY A 616 -12.87 -21.75 -3.52
N CYS A 617 -12.07 -20.96 -2.82
CA CYS A 617 -12.20 -19.50 -2.80
C CYS A 617 -11.70 -18.85 -4.09
N GLU A 618 -10.51 -19.26 -4.56
CA GLU A 618 -9.86 -18.70 -5.75
C GLU A 618 -10.72 -18.92 -7.01
N LEU A 619 -11.34 -20.10 -7.19
CA LEU A 619 -12.19 -20.39 -8.37
C LEU A 619 -13.52 -19.60 -8.42
N VAL A 620 -14.00 -19.05 -7.30
CA VAL A 620 -15.25 -18.28 -7.21
C VAL A 620 -14.98 -16.77 -7.42
N GLY A 621 -13.73 -16.33 -7.32
CA GLY A 621 -13.31 -14.95 -7.50
C GLY A 621 -13.64 -14.02 -6.32
N PRO A 622 -13.08 -12.79 -6.30
CA PRO A 622 -13.07 -11.92 -5.13
C PRO A 622 -14.48 -11.52 -4.64
N GLU A 623 -15.42 -11.23 -5.55
CA GLU A 623 -16.81 -10.88 -5.19
C GLU A 623 -17.59 -12.04 -4.54
N GLY A 624 -17.12 -13.29 -4.66
CA GLY A 624 -17.81 -14.47 -4.13
C GLY A 624 -17.11 -15.19 -2.98
N ALA A 625 -15.81 -14.95 -2.75
CA ALA A 625 -14.98 -15.68 -1.80
C ALA A 625 -15.57 -15.78 -0.38
N ALA A 626 -16.07 -14.69 0.21
CA ALA A 626 -16.65 -14.72 1.57
C ALA A 626 -17.90 -15.62 1.69
N ARG A 627 -18.69 -15.73 0.60
CA ARG A 627 -19.85 -16.65 0.54
C ARG A 627 -19.38 -18.10 0.35
N ALA A 628 -18.37 -18.32 -0.47
CA ALA A 628 -17.73 -19.63 -0.65
C ALA A 628 -17.16 -20.18 0.67
N MET A 629 -16.47 -19.35 1.45
CA MET A 629 -15.94 -19.69 2.78
C MET A 629 -17.05 -20.16 3.74
N ARG A 630 -18.12 -19.35 3.88
CA ARG A 630 -19.30 -19.70 4.69
C ARG A 630 -19.91 -21.03 4.27
N ASP A 631 -20.12 -21.22 2.97
CA ASP A 631 -20.80 -22.40 2.44
C ASP A 631 -19.93 -23.67 2.56
N MET A 632 -18.59 -23.54 2.52
CA MET A 632 -17.67 -24.64 2.81
C MET A 632 -17.64 -25.05 4.29
N SER A 633 -17.76 -24.12 5.24
CA SER A 633 -17.75 -24.43 6.68
C SER A 633 -18.84 -25.44 7.09
N LEU A 634 -19.99 -25.45 6.41
CA LEU A 634 -21.08 -26.40 6.66
C LEU A 634 -20.66 -27.86 6.44
N PHE A 635 -19.84 -28.12 5.42
CA PHE A 635 -19.43 -29.49 5.06
C PHE A 635 -18.64 -30.18 6.18
N TRP A 636 -17.85 -29.41 6.95
CA TRP A 636 -17.08 -29.92 8.08
C TRP A 636 -17.98 -30.57 9.14
N SER A 637 -18.94 -29.81 9.67
CA SER A 637 -19.85 -30.29 10.71
C SER A 637 -20.82 -31.36 10.20
N PHE A 638 -21.25 -31.29 8.92
CA PHE A 638 -21.98 -32.41 8.31
C PHE A 638 -21.13 -33.70 8.26
N GLY A 639 -19.82 -33.59 8.01
CA GLY A 639 -18.91 -34.73 8.07
C GLY A 639 -18.82 -35.36 9.46
N ILE A 640 -18.78 -34.52 10.51
CA ILE A 640 -18.71 -34.96 11.91
C ILE A 640 -20.02 -35.62 12.36
N VAL A 641 -21.17 -35.07 11.96
CA VAL A 641 -22.48 -35.72 12.13
C VAL A 641 -22.50 -37.07 11.41
N LEU A 642 -22.02 -37.14 10.16
CA LEU A 642 -22.03 -38.36 9.36
C LEU A 642 -21.15 -39.46 9.98
N LEU A 643 -19.91 -39.16 10.42
CA LEU A 643 -19.07 -40.12 11.12
C LEU A 643 -19.73 -40.59 12.43
N SER A 644 -20.30 -39.66 13.20
CA SER A 644 -20.95 -39.99 14.47
C SER A 644 -22.15 -40.92 14.27
N LEU A 645 -22.89 -40.77 13.17
CA LEU A 645 -23.94 -41.71 12.77
C LEU A 645 -23.37 -43.04 12.27
N CYS A 646 -22.32 -43.04 11.44
CA CYS A 646 -21.67 -44.27 10.97
C CYS A 646 -21.13 -45.13 12.14
N ALA A 647 -20.57 -44.50 13.17
CA ALA A 647 -20.07 -45.19 14.36
C ALA A 647 -21.15 -45.84 15.24
N LEU A 648 -22.43 -45.47 15.09
CA LEU A 648 -23.55 -46.18 15.72
C LEU A 648 -23.86 -47.52 15.03
N PHE A 649 -23.49 -47.68 13.77
CA PHE A 649 -23.70 -48.91 12.98
C PHE A 649 -22.42 -49.75 12.83
N VAL A 650 -21.24 -49.14 12.89
CA VAL A 650 -19.93 -49.77 12.75
C VAL A 650 -19.03 -49.36 13.91
N PRO A 651 -19.07 -50.06 15.06
CA PRO A 651 -18.36 -49.63 16.27
C PRO A 651 -16.85 -49.93 16.28
N HIS A 652 -16.37 -50.86 15.45
CA HIS A 652 -14.96 -51.30 15.47
C HIS A 652 -14.02 -50.26 14.81
N TRP A 653 -13.00 -49.82 15.55
CA TRP A 653 -12.19 -48.65 15.21
C TRP A 653 -11.41 -48.78 13.88
N ARG A 654 -10.86 -49.97 13.56
CA ARG A 654 -10.11 -50.19 12.31
C ARG A 654 -11.01 -50.06 11.09
N THR A 655 -12.27 -50.49 11.19
CA THR A 655 -13.26 -50.44 10.09
C THR A 655 -13.67 -49.00 9.78
N LEU A 656 -13.90 -48.17 10.81
CA LEU A 656 -14.13 -46.73 10.63
C LEU A 656 -12.91 -46.04 9.99
N THR A 657 -11.69 -46.46 10.35
CA THR A 657 -10.44 -45.90 9.82
C THR A 657 -10.17 -46.35 8.37
N TRP A 658 -10.53 -47.58 8.00
CA TRP A 658 -10.53 -48.07 6.61
C TRP A 658 -11.59 -47.37 5.74
N LEU A 659 -12.79 -47.14 6.28
CA LEU A 659 -13.85 -46.37 5.61
C LEU A 659 -13.37 -44.94 5.33
N HIS A 660 -12.75 -44.28 6.32
CA HIS A 660 -12.14 -42.96 6.13
C HIS A 660 -11.04 -42.95 5.05
N ALA A 661 -10.13 -43.93 5.06
CA ALA A 661 -9.10 -44.05 4.02
C ALA A 661 -9.73 -44.16 2.62
N SER A 662 -10.74 -45.04 2.48
CA SER A 662 -11.48 -45.27 1.23
C SER A 662 -12.18 -44.00 0.74
N LEU A 663 -12.90 -43.31 1.63
CA LEU A 663 -13.56 -42.04 1.32
C LEU A 663 -12.56 -40.95 0.94
N THR A 664 -11.42 -40.88 1.62
CA THR A 664 -10.34 -39.92 1.30
C THR A 664 -9.86 -40.11 -0.13
N GLY A 665 -9.59 -41.36 -0.53
CA GLY A 665 -9.28 -41.75 -1.90
C GLY A 665 -10.31 -41.26 -2.92
N LEU A 666 -11.61 -41.46 -2.64
CA LEU A 666 -12.69 -41.02 -3.52
C LEU A 666 -12.76 -39.49 -3.68
N THR A 667 -12.46 -38.70 -2.63
CA THR A 667 -12.49 -37.22 -2.73
C THR A 667 -11.43 -36.65 -3.68
N ILE A 668 -10.40 -37.42 -4.01
CA ILE A 668 -9.28 -36.99 -4.86
C ILE A 668 -9.57 -37.22 -6.35
N LEU A 669 -10.46 -38.17 -6.70
CA LEU A 669 -10.77 -38.51 -8.09
C LEU A 669 -11.26 -37.32 -8.95
N PRO A 670 -12.14 -36.41 -8.47
CA PRO A 670 -12.52 -35.21 -9.22
C PRO A 670 -11.33 -34.27 -9.47
N TRP A 671 -10.41 -34.18 -8.53
CA TRP A 671 -9.22 -33.33 -8.63
C TRP A 671 -8.14 -33.93 -9.54
N LEU A 672 -7.97 -35.25 -9.56
CA LEU A 672 -7.14 -35.94 -10.55
C LEU A 672 -7.69 -35.77 -11.98
N TRP A 673 -9.03 -35.79 -12.14
CA TRP A 673 -9.66 -35.49 -13.42
C TRP A 673 -9.47 -34.01 -13.82
N ALA A 674 -9.61 -33.07 -12.88
CA ALA A 674 -9.33 -31.66 -13.09
C ALA A 674 -7.85 -31.41 -13.45
N TRP A 675 -6.91 -32.07 -12.77
CA TRP A 675 -5.47 -32.03 -13.07
C TRP A 675 -5.19 -32.56 -14.48
N LYS A 676 -5.72 -33.73 -14.84
CA LYS A 676 -5.57 -34.32 -16.18
C LYS A 676 -6.19 -33.44 -17.27
N ALA A 677 -7.27 -32.70 -16.97
CA ALA A 677 -7.81 -31.71 -17.89
C ALA A 677 -6.87 -30.50 -18.04
N GLY A 678 -6.05 -30.16 -17.04
CA GLY A 678 -5.32 -28.90 -16.94
C GLY A 678 -6.22 -27.77 -16.45
N MET A 679 -6.96 -28.02 -15.37
CA MET A 679 -7.61 -27.00 -14.55
C MET A 679 -6.68 -26.66 -13.37
N GLU A 680 -6.54 -25.39 -13.07
CA GLU A 680 -5.76 -24.85 -11.94
C GLU A 680 -6.34 -23.49 -11.54
N SER A 681 -5.96 -22.94 -10.38
CA SER A 681 -6.39 -21.63 -9.91
C SER A 681 -6.01 -20.49 -10.86
N PRO A 682 -6.99 -19.70 -11.37
CA PRO A 682 -6.69 -18.53 -12.20
C PRO A 682 -5.86 -17.47 -11.46
N SER A 683 -6.02 -17.36 -10.14
CA SER A 683 -5.23 -16.44 -9.30
C SER A 683 -3.77 -16.84 -9.24
N TRP A 684 -3.47 -18.15 -9.11
CA TRP A 684 -2.11 -18.68 -9.11
C TRP A 684 -1.45 -18.60 -10.49
N LEU A 685 -2.22 -18.90 -11.56
CA LEU A 685 -1.77 -18.77 -12.95
C LEU A 685 -1.42 -17.31 -13.30
N ALA A 686 -2.27 -16.35 -12.91
CA ALA A 686 -1.99 -14.93 -13.06
C ALA A 686 -0.77 -14.49 -12.23
N GLY A 687 -0.61 -15.00 -11.01
CA GLY A 687 0.59 -14.78 -10.19
C GLY A 687 1.90 -15.30 -10.80
N ARG A 688 1.82 -16.34 -11.64
CA ARG A 688 2.96 -16.84 -12.45
C ARG A 688 3.07 -16.22 -13.84
N ASN A 689 2.19 -15.27 -14.18
CA ASN A 689 2.10 -14.64 -15.49
C ASN A 689 1.81 -15.64 -16.64
N ASP A 690 1.25 -16.82 -16.35
CA ASP A 690 0.87 -17.84 -17.35
C ASP A 690 -0.47 -17.47 -18.01
N SER A 691 -0.38 -16.57 -19.00
CA SER A 691 -1.52 -16.16 -19.83
C SER A 691 -2.19 -17.34 -20.56
N ALA A 692 -1.42 -18.31 -21.04
CA ALA A 692 -1.93 -19.44 -21.83
C ALA A 692 -2.67 -20.47 -20.96
N GLY A 693 -2.23 -20.70 -19.72
CA GLY A 693 -2.97 -21.44 -18.71
C GLY A 693 -4.18 -20.66 -18.22
N PHE A 694 -4.03 -19.37 -17.90
CA PHE A 694 -5.10 -18.51 -17.40
C PHE A 694 -6.30 -18.46 -18.35
N HIS A 695 -6.08 -18.09 -19.62
CA HIS A 695 -7.16 -18.02 -20.60
C HIS A 695 -7.81 -19.40 -20.86
N ARG A 696 -7.04 -20.50 -20.81
CA ARG A 696 -7.56 -21.88 -20.94
C ARG A 696 -8.52 -22.25 -19.80
N VAL A 697 -8.21 -21.89 -18.56
CA VAL A 697 -9.10 -22.13 -17.42
C VAL A 697 -10.35 -21.23 -17.51
N MET A 698 -10.17 -19.94 -17.79
CA MET A 698 -11.31 -19.00 -17.88
C MET A 698 -12.26 -19.36 -19.04
N ALA A 699 -11.75 -19.81 -20.19
CA ALA A 699 -12.56 -20.29 -21.29
C ALA A 699 -13.41 -21.52 -20.93
N ARG A 700 -12.88 -22.45 -20.13
CA ARG A 700 -13.63 -23.62 -19.66
C ARG A 700 -14.66 -23.28 -18.59
N LEU A 701 -14.34 -22.37 -17.67
CA LEU A 701 -15.31 -21.87 -16.70
C LEU A 701 -16.48 -21.18 -17.42
N ALA A 702 -16.20 -20.39 -18.46
CA ALA A 702 -17.23 -19.78 -19.31
C ALA A 702 -18.08 -20.85 -20.04
N GLN A 703 -17.42 -21.80 -20.72
CA GLN A 703 -18.09 -22.89 -21.45
C GLN A 703 -19.02 -23.69 -20.53
N ALA A 704 -18.55 -24.07 -19.34
CA ALA A 704 -19.34 -24.80 -18.33
C ALA A 704 -20.42 -23.93 -17.64
N ASN A 705 -20.36 -22.62 -17.80
CA ASN A 705 -21.40 -21.65 -17.41
C ASN A 705 -22.35 -21.28 -18.57
N GLY A 706 -22.11 -21.77 -19.80
CA GLY A 706 -22.89 -21.42 -20.98
C GLY A 706 -22.61 -20.02 -21.54
N GLN A 707 -21.42 -19.47 -21.29
CA GLN A 707 -20.97 -18.16 -21.80
C GLN A 707 -19.78 -18.32 -22.76
N SER A 708 -19.68 -17.44 -23.75
CA SER A 708 -18.51 -17.34 -24.61
C SER A 708 -17.40 -16.53 -23.93
N TYR A 709 -16.16 -17.01 -24.05
CA TYR A 709 -14.97 -16.30 -23.60
C TYR A 709 -13.99 -16.30 -24.77
N GLU A 710 -14.03 -15.21 -25.53
CA GLU A 710 -13.06 -14.96 -26.59
C GLU A 710 -11.74 -14.52 -25.96
N MET A 711 -10.65 -15.19 -26.32
CA MET A 711 -9.32 -14.63 -26.10
C MET A 711 -9.19 -13.38 -26.97
N ALA A 712 -8.52 -12.34 -26.47
CA ALA A 712 -8.06 -11.27 -27.34
C ALA A 712 -7.04 -11.88 -28.31
N SER A 713 -7.41 -12.00 -29.59
CA SER A 713 -6.52 -12.54 -30.61
C SER A 713 -5.35 -11.59 -30.81
N ALA A 714 -4.14 -12.04 -30.45
CA ALA A 714 -2.96 -11.59 -31.18
C ALA A 714 -3.17 -12.00 -32.63
N GLU A 715 -3.13 -11.04 -33.56
CA GLU A 715 -3.35 -11.31 -34.98
C GLU A 715 -2.19 -12.14 -35.53
N THR A 716 -2.49 -13.36 -35.99
CA THR A 716 -1.51 -14.33 -36.46
C THR A 716 -1.24 -14.14 -37.95
N ASP A 717 -0.32 -13.24 -38.28
CA ASP A 717 0.31 -13.20 -39.60
C ASP A 717 1.56 -14.09 -39.64
N GLY A 718 1.65 -14.98 -40.62
CA GLY A 718 2.87 -15.72 -40.97
C GLY A 718 2.99 -17.14 -40.38
N GLU A 719 2.90 -18.14 -41.25
CA GLU A 719 3.20 -19.54 -40.92
C GLU A 719 4.72 -19.78 -40.84
N GLY A 720 5.20 -20.58 -39.87
CA GLY A 720 6.62 -20.96 -39.82
C GLY A 720 7.03 -21.83 -38.64
N CYS A 721 7.42 -23.08 -38.94
CA CYS A 721 8.12 -24.05 -38.07
C CYS A 721 7.45 -24.42 -36.72
N ALA A 722 6.80 -25.59 -36.72
CA ALA A 722 6.65 -26.40 -35.51
C ALA A 722 7.96 -27.17 -35.20
N GLU A 723 8.00 -27.80 -34.02
CA GLU A 723 9.01 -28.77 -33.55
C GLU A 723 10.46 -28.27 -33.37
N LEU A 724 10.79 -27.88 -32.12
CA LEU A 724 12.10 -28.20 -31.53
C LEU A 724 12.06 -28.08 -29.99
N GLY A 725 12.57 -29.11 -29.30
CA GLY A 725 13.19 -29.01 -27.96
C GLY A 725 12.30 -28.72 -26.73
N ALA A 726 12.43 -29.59 -25.72
CA ALA A 726 12.24 -29.17 -24.32
C ALA A 726 13.52 -28.49 -23.79
N GLU A 727 13.51 -28.07 -22.52
CA GLU A 727 14.65 -27.52 -21.74
C GLU A 727 15.09 -26.06 -22.04
N ALA A 728 14.30 -25.10 -21.53
CA ALA A 728 14.81 -23.79 -21.11
C ALA A 728 13.84 -23.09 -20.13
N ALA A 729 13.72 -23.59 -18.90
CA ALA A 729 12.93 -22.94 -17.85
C ALA A 729 13.68 -21.69 -17.31
N LEU A 730 13.42 -20.53 -17.91
CA LEU A 730 14.00 -19.25 -17.46
C LEU A 730 13.56 -18.93 -16.02
N PRO A 731 14.46 -18.44 -15.15
CA PRO A 731 14.11 -18.05 -13.79
C PRO A 731 13.19 -16.82 -13.81
N ALA A 732 12.00 -16.94 -13.22
CA ALA A 732 11.03 -15.85 -13.14
C ALA A 732 11.58 -14.72 -12.25
N ALA A 733 11.54 -13.49 -12.75
CA ALA A 733 12.02 -12.31 -12.02
C ALA A 733 11.06 -11.95 -10.87
N GLU A 734 11.59 -11.83 -9.64
CA GLU A 734 10.80 -11.53 -8.45
C GLU A 734 10.23 -10.11 -8.44
N THR A 735 8.92 -9.98 -8.67
CA THR A 735 8.17 -8.76 -8.34
C THR A 735 7.90 -8.70 -6.84
N LYS A 736 8.63 -7.84 -6.11
CA LYS A 736 8.38 -7.60 -4.68
C LYS A 736 7.06 -6.85 -4.41
N GLN A 737 5.98 -7.61 -4.40
CA GLN A 737 4.91 -7.41 -3.42
C GLN A 737 5.49 -7.61 -2.00
N ALA A 738 4.89 -7.01 -0.97
CA ALA A 738 5.29 -7.29 0.42
C ALA A 738 5.03 -8.78 0.74
N SER A 739 6.09 -9.52 1.05
CA SER A 739 6.16 -10.97 0.86
C SER A 739 6.82 -11.73 2.02
N GLY A 740 7.02 -11.11 3.19
CA GLY A 740 7.79 -11.71 4.28
C GLY A 740 7.08 -11.77 5.65
N PHE A 741 7.44 -12.79 6.42
CA PHE A 741 7.24 -12.91 7.89
C PHE A 741 7.55 -11.62 8.65
N LYS A 742 8.60 -10.90 8.21
CA LYS A 742 9.05 -9.63 8.80
C LYS A 742 8.02 -8.51 8.65
N ASP A 743 7.34 -8.41 7.50
CA ASP A 743 6.43 -7.29 7.22
C ASP A 743 5.16 -7.35 8.09
N VAL A 744 4.67 -8.56 8.34
CA VAL A 744 3.47 -8.82 9.17
C VAL A 744 3.75 -8.68 10.67
N LEU A 745 4.96 -9.04 11.13
CA LEU A 745 5.30 -9.00 12.57
C LEU A 745 5.98 -7.70 13.01
N CYS A 746 6.69 -6.99 12.14
CA CYS A 746 7.32 -5.70 12.48
C CYS A 746 6.39 -4.49 12.30
N SER A 747 5.22 -4.64 11.68
CA SER A 747 4.21 -3.58 11.62
C SER A 747 3.26 -3.69 12.84
N CYS A 748 3.39 -2.75 13.78
CA CYS A 748 2.75 -2.80 15.10
C CYS A 748 1.27 -3.26 15.11
N PRO A 749 0.33 -2.66 14.35
CA PRO A 749 -1.06 -3.11 14.36
C PRO A 749 -1.27 -4.51 13.75
N LEU A 750 -0.56 -4.88 12.68
CA LEU A 750 -0.71 -6.22 12.08
C LEU A 750 -0.08 -7.30 12.96
N GLY A 751 0.99 -6.98 13.70
CA GLY A 751 1.55 -7.84 14.74
C GLY A 751 0.56 -8.07 15.88
N ILE A 752 -0.07 -7.00 16.39
CA ILE A 752 -1.13 -7.08 17.41
C ILE A 752 -2.32 -7.91 16.91
N TYR A 753 -2.80 -7.66 15.69
CA TYR A 753 -3.88 -8.47 15.09
C TYR A 753 -3.45 -9.93 14.90
N THR A 754 -2.18 -10.21 14.55
CA THR A 754 -1.66 -11.58 14.42
C THR A 754 -1.69 -12.29 15.78
N VAL A 755 -1.32 -11.61 16.87
CA VAL A 755 -1.41 -12.15 18.24
C VAL A 755 -2.86 -12.35 18.66
N LEU A 756 -3.74 -11.37 18.46
CA LEU A 756 -5.16 -11.48 18.84
C LEU A 756 -5.90 -12.57 18.04
N PHE A 757 -5.66 -12.69 16.72
CA PHE A 757 -6.19 -13.80 15.93
C PHE A 757 -5.56 -15.14 16.34
N SER A 758 -4.26 -15.19 16.68
CA SER A 758 -3.63 -16.41 17.23
C SER A 758 -4.31 -16.87 18.52
N LEU A 759 -4.62 -15.94 19.44
CA LEU A 759 -5.37 -16.22 20.67
C LEU A 759 -6.82 -16.64 20.38
N ALA A 760 -7.48 -15.99 19.43
CA ALA A 760 -8.83 -16.36 18.99
C ALA A 760 -8.88 -17.78 18.42
N PHE A 761 -8.04 -18.10 17.43
CA PHE A 761 -7.95 -19.46 16.86
C PHE A 761 -7.57 -20.49 17.92
N SER A 762 -6.67 -20.14 18.86
CA SER A 762 -6.26 -21.05 19.95
C SER A 762 -7.39 -21.34 20.95
N SER A 763 -8.19 -20.33 21.27
CA SER A 763 -9.33 -20.46 22.19
C SER A 763 -10.51 -21.16 21.53
N CYS A 764 -10.82 -20.81 20.28
CA CYS A 764 -11.78 -21.54 19.45
C CYS A 764 -11.40 -23.03 19.34
N SER A 765 -10.11 -23.36 19.14
CA SER A 765 -9.58 -24.73 19.13
C SER A 765 -9.73 -25.44 20.48
N LEU A 766 -9.36 -24.79 21.59
CA LEU A 766 -9.50 -25.36 22.93
C LEU A 766 -10.96 -25.62 23.31
N GLY A 767 -11.86 -24.67 23.03
CA GLY A 767 -13.30 -24.82 23.27
C GLY A 767 -13.90 -25.93 22.41
N TYR A 768 -13.64 -25.90 21.10
CA TYR A 768 -14.24 -26.84 20.14
C TYR A 768 -13.74 -28.27 20.34
N TYR A 769 -12.42 -28.50 20.36
CA TYR A 769 -11.87 -29.84 20.58
C TYR A 769 -12.03 -30.29 22.03
N GLY A 770 -11.83 -29.41 23.01
CA GLY A 770 -12.00 -29.72 24.43
C GLY A 770 -13.42 -30.18 24.77
N LEU A 771 -14.46 -29.45 24.34
CA LEU A 771 -15.86 -29.87 24.55
C LEU A 771 -16.23 -31.11 23.73
N SER A 772 -15.68 -31.27 22.51
CA SER A 772 -15.96 -32.45 21.68
C SER A 772 -15.33 -33.73 22.23
N LEU A 773 -14.10 -33.65 22.75
CA LEU A 773 -13.40 -34.76 23.42
C LEU A 773 -14.04 -35.06 24.78
N ASN A 774 -14.37 -34.03 25.57
CA ASN A 774 -14.96 -34.20 26.91
C ASN A 774 -16.42 -34.68 26.88
N ALA A 775 -17.09 -34.67 25.72
CA ALA A 775 -18.43 -35.23 25.56
C ALA A 775 -18.52 -36.70 26.04
N GLY A 776 -17.43 -37.46 25.92
CA GLY A 776 -17.34 -38.84 26.42
C GLY A 776 -17.45 -39.01 27.94
N HIS A 777 -17.20 -37.95 28.73
CA HIS A 777 -17.37 -37.96 30.20
C HIS A 777 -18.75 -37.46 30.65
N ILE A 778 -19.52 -36.85 29.76
CA ILE A 778 -20.72 -36.06 30.10
C ILE A 778 -22.02 -36.87 29.93
N GLY A 779 -22.03 -37.91 29.08
CA GLY A 779 -23.21 -38.75 28.83
C GLY A 779 -22.94 -40.26 28.86
N ASN A 780 -24.02 -41.05 28.88
CA ASN A 780 -23.99 -42.49 29.21
C ASN A 780 -23.26 -43.39 28.18
N SER A 781 -23.01 -42.93 26.96
CA SER A 781 -22.12 -43.62 26.03
C SER A 781 -21.39 -42.62 25.11
N PRO A 782 -20.16 -42.93 24.67
CA PRO A 782 -19.36 -41.99 23.87
C PRO A 782 -20.02 -41.71 22.51
N HIS A 783 -20.56 -42.73 21.85
CA HIS A 783 -21.13 -42.59 20.51
C HIS A 783 -22.43 -41.75 20.54
N SER A 784 -23.28 -41.92 21.56
CA SER A 784 -24.50 -41.10 21.72
C SER A 784 -24.16 -39.65 22.11
N SER A 785 -23.22 -39.46 23.04
CA SER A 785 -22.78 -38.14 23.49
C SER A 785 -22.06 -37.37 22.39
N LEU A 786 -21.27 -38.05 21.56
CA LEU A 786 -20.60 -37.44 20.41
C LEU A 786 -21.58 -37.16 19.26
N ALA A 787 -22.57 -38.02 19.02
CA ALA A 787 -23.64 -37.73 18.05
C ALA A 787 -24.48 -36.51 18.45
N LEU A 788 -24.84 -36.38 19.73
CA LEU A 788 -25.50 -35.18 20.27
C LEU A 788 -24.60 -33.94 20.12
N SER A 789 -23.31 -34.06 20.48
CA SER A 789 -22.28 -33.04 20.32
C SER A 789 -22.09 -32.61 18.85
N ALA A 790 -22.23 -33.52 17.89
CA ALA A 790 -22.17 -33.23 16.46
C ALA A 790 -23.42 -32.50 15.94
N ILE A 791 -24.62 -32.94 16.36
CA ILE A 791 -25.89 -32.27 16.01
C ILE A 791 -25.88 -30.80 16.45
N MET A 792 -25.29 -30.52 17.61
CA MET A 792 -25.20 -29.18 18.19
C MET A 792 -24.21 -28.24 17.48
N GLU A 793 -23.44 -28.74 16.50
CA GLU A 793 -22.67 -27.87 15.60
C GLU A 793 -23.57 -27.17 14.57
N VAL A 794 -24.66 -27.82 14.13
CA VAL A 794 -25.53 -27.32 13.06
C VAL A 794 -26.18 -25.96 13.42
N PRO A 795 -26.73 -25.74 14.64
CA PRO A 795 -27.14 -24.40 15.06
C PRO A 795 -26.00 -23.38 15.05
N GLY A 796 -24.79 -23.77 15.48
CA GLY A 796 -23.63 -22.86 15.52
C GLY A 796 -23.23 -22.33 14.14
N VAL A 797 -23.09 -23.22 13.14
CA VAL A 797 -22.70 -22.84 11.78
C VAL A 797 -23.83 -22.15 11.01
N LEU A 798 -25.11 -22.41 11.32
CA LEU A 798 -26.24 -21.71 10.70
C LEU A 798 -26.52 -20.33 11.31
N ILE A 799 -26.32 -20.15 12.61
CA ILE A 799 -26.60 -18.89 13.30
C ILE A 799 -25.45 -17.89 13.15
N ALA A 800 -24.18 -18.35 13.18
CA ALA A 800 -23.02 -17.46 13.10
C ALA A 800 -23.00 -16.51 11.88
N PRO A 801 -23.37 -16.93 10.65
CA PRO A 801 -23.48 -16.03 9.51
C PRO A 801 -24.54 -14.94 9.71
N CYS A 802 -25.71 -15.30 10.25
CA CYS A 802 -26.78 -14.34 10.52
C CYS A 802 -26.39 -13.32 11.60
N LEU A 803 -25.61 -13.71 12.61
CA LEU A 803 -25.09 -12.79 13.62
C LEU A 803 -23.95 -11.92 13.06
N MET A 804 -23.00 -12.49 12.30
CA MET A 804 -21.84 -11.73 11.81
C MET A 804 -22.21 -10.69 10.75
N ASP A 805 -23.27 -10.92 9.96
CA ASP A 805 -23.85 -9.96 9.01
C ASP A 805 -24.89 -9.01 9.65
N HIS A 806 -25.25 -9.19 10.94
CA HIS A 806 -26.18 -8.30 11.63
C HIS A 806 -25.52 -6.96 12.00
N PRO A 807 -26.09 -5.79 11.61
CA PRO A 807 -25.39 -4.50 11.65
C PRO A 807 -25.01 -4.00 13.06
N ARG A 808 -25.64 -4.51 14.13
CA ARG A 808 -25.26 -4.17 15.53
C ARG A 808 -24.17 -5.07 16.12
N LEU A 809 -23.97 -6.26 15.56
CA LEU A 809 -23.05 -7.25 16.09
C LEU A 809 -21.75 -7.27 15.29
N GLY A 810 -21.84 -7.33 13.96
CA GLY A 810 -20.68 -7.50 13.10
C GLY A 810 -19.90 -8.78 13.42
N ARG A 811 -18.70 -8.90 12.87
CA ARG A 811 -17.83 -10.05 13.10
C ARG A 811 -17.25 -10.01 14.52
N ARG A 812 -16.85 -8.82 15.00
CA ARG A 812 -16.13 -8.65 16.26
C ARG A 812 -16.97 -8.99 17.49
N ARG A 813 -18.18 -8.44 17.61
CA ARG A 813 -19.04 -8.70 18.79
C ARG A 813 -19.63 -10.10 18.75
N THR A 814 -19.86 -10.67 17.56
CA THR A 814 -20.27 -12.08 17.42
C THR A 814 -19.18 -13.01 17.95
N LEU A 815 -17.91 -12.81 17.55
CA LEU A 815 -16.78 -13.59 18.05
C LEU A 815 -16.61 -13.47 19.58
N PHE A 816 -16.70 -12.25 20.12
CA PHE A 816 -16.70 -11.98 21.57
C PHE A 816 -17.79 -12.77 22.30
N TRP A 817 -19.06 -12.57 21.93
CA TRP A 817 -20.19 -13.18 22.65
C TRP A 817 -20.21 -14.70 22.51
N SER A 818 -19.88 -15.25 21.34
CA SER A 818 -19.81 -16.70 21.14
C SER A 818 -18.75 -17.38 22.01
N LEU A 819 -17.59 -16.75 22.24
CA LEU A 819 -16.57 -17.27 23.16
C LEU A 819 -16.95 -17.06 24.63
N ALA A 820 -17.47 -15.89 24.99
CA ALA A 820 -17.88 -15.57 26.35
C ALA A 820 -19.00 -16.51 26.85
N ILE A 821 -20.02 -16.76 26.02
CA ILE A 821 -21.12 -17.67 26.35
C ILE A 821 -20.60 -19.11 26.44
N ALA A 822 -19.76 -19.56 25.49
CA ALA A 822 -19.16 -20.89 25.55
C ALA A 822 -18.36 -21.13 26.84
N GLY A 823 -17.55 -20.15 27.26
CA GLY A 823 -16.77 -20.22 28.50
C GLY A 823 -17.64 -20.21 29.76
N ALA A 824 -18.67 -19.35 29.81
CA ALA A 824 -19.62 -19.32 30.92
C ALA A 824 -20.39 -20.65 31.05
N CYS A 825 -20.79 -21.26 29.95
CA CYS A 825 -21.41 -22.60 29.95
C CYS A 825 -20.48 -23.67 30.52
N CYS A 826 -19.18 -23.64 30.22
CA CYS A 826 -18.22 -24.61 30.76
C CYS A 826 -18.14 -24.54 32.30
N LEU A 827 -18.25 -23.35 32.90
CA LEU A 827 -18.25 -23.18 34.35
C LEU A 827 -19.60 -23.59 34.97
N LEU A 828 -20.72 -23.09 34.45
CA LEU A 828 -22.08 -23.38 34.94
C LEU A 828 -22.45 -24.87 34.87
N ALA A 829 -21.84 -25.60 33.92
CA ALA A 829 -22.02 -27.04 33.80
C ALA A 829 -21.43 -27.85 34.97
N GLN A 830 -20.58 -27.28 35.85
CA GLN A 830 -20.00 -28.01 36.97
C GLN A 830 -20.88 -28.06 38.23
N GLU A 831 -21.69 -27.02 38.48
CA GLU A 831 -22.61 -26.97 39.64
C GLU A 831 -24.00 -27.56 39.31
N SER A 832 -24.10 -28.23 38.16
CA SER A 832 -25.35 -28.71 37.55
C SER A 832 -25.58 -30.21 37.73
N SER A 833 -26.84 -30.64 37.77
CA SER A 833 -27.19 -32.07 37.68
C SER A 833 -26.74 -32.66 36.33
N LYS A 834 -26.44 -33.96 36.24
CA LYS A 834 -25.86 -34.58 35.02
C LYS A 834 -26.62 -34.23 33.73
N ALA A 835 -27.95 -34.25 33.73
CA ALA A 835 -28.76 -33.89 32.56
C ALA A 835 -28.63 -32.40 32.17
N MET A 836 -28.52 -31.51 33.17
CA MET A 836 -28.29 -30.08 32.96
C MET A 836 -26.84 -29.79 32.53
N GLN A 837 -25.86 -30.52 33.09
CA GLN A 837 -24.45 -30.50 32.68
C GLN A 837 -24.29 -30.89 31.20
N VAL A 838 -25.00 -31.91 30.72
CA VAL A 838 -25.11 -32.23 29.29
C VAL A 838 -25.65 -31.03 28.51
N ALA A 839 -26.85 -30.54 28.86
CA ALA A 839 -27.53 -29.48 28.11
C ALA A 839 -26.71 -28.18 28.00
N ILE A 840 -26.13 -27.73 29.11
CA ILE A 840 -25.29 -26.52 29.16
C ILE A 840 -23.99 -26.72 28.37
N SER A 841 -23.32 -27.88 28.50
CA SER A 841 -22.09 -28.15 27.74
C SER A 841 -22.33 -28.24 26.23
N MET A 842 -23.48 -28.80 25.81
CA MET A 842 -23.90 -28.87 24.42
C MET A 842 -24.19 -27.48 23.83
N PHE A 843 -24.87 -26.60 24.58
CA PHE A 843 -25.08 -25.21 24.18
C PHE A 843 -23.76 -24.43 24.11
N GLY A 844 -22.86 -24.64 25.09
CA GLY A 844 -21.51 -24.08 25.06
C GLY A 844 -20.71 -24.51 23.82
N LYS A 845 -20.84 -25.77 23.38
CA LYS A 845 -20.25 -26.23 22.12
C LYS A 845 -20.85 -25.51 20.90
N ALA A 846 -22.17 -25.36 20.83
CA ALA A 846 -22.80 -24.63 19.72
C ALA A 846 -22.26 -23.20 19.59
N CYS A 847 -22.08 -22.49 20.72
CA CYS A 847 -21.44 -21.18 20.77
C CYS A 847 -19.94 -21.24 20.38
N SER A 848 -19.18 -22.25 20.82
CA SER A 848 -17.79 -22.43 20.41
C SER A 848 -17.65 -22.68 18.90
N THR A 849 -18.59 -23.40 18.28
CA THR A 849 -18.64 -23.63 16.83
C THR A 849 -19.00 -22.35 16.07
N ALA A 850 -19.88 -21.52 16.62
CA ALA A 850 -20.17 -20.20 16.06
C ALA A 850 -18.92 -19.30 16.07
N ALA A 851 -18.19 -19.25 17.18
CA ALA A 851 -16.90 -18.54 17.26
C ALA A 851 -15.87 -19.07 16.25
N TYR A 852 -15.77 -20.39 16.09
CA TYR A 852 -14.90 -21.04 15.11
C TYR A 852 -15.24 -20.63 13.66
N THR A 853 -16.54 -20.47 13.36
CA THR A 853 -17.01 -20.03 12.04
C THR A 853 -16.63 -18.56 11.78
N VAL A 854 -16.82 -17.68 12.76
CA VAL A 854 -16.55 -16.23 12.60
C VAL A 854 -15.05 -15.93 12.53
N VAL A 855 -14.19 -16.58 13.33
CA VAL A 855 -12.75 -16.27 13.32
C VAL A 855 -12.08 -16.54 11.96
N PHE A 856 -12.54 -17.56 11.21
CA PHE A 856 -12.06 -17.83 9.85
C PHE A 856 -12.39 -16.68 8.88
N VAL A 857 -13.65 -16.21 8.87
CA VAL A 857 -14.10 -15.11 8.01
C VAL A 857 -13.45 -13.79 8.42
N HIS A 858 -13.45 -13.48 9.71
CA HIS A 858 -12.93 -12.23 10.26
C HIS A 858 -11.42 -12.08 10.03
N CYS A 859 -10.64 -13.15 10.22
CA CYS A 859 -9.21 -13.16 9.91
C CYS A 859 -8.94 -13.01 8.40
N ALA A 860 -9.78 -13.58 7.54
CA ALA A 860 -9.65 -13.42 6.09
C ALA A 860 -10.02 -12.00 5.62
N GLU A 861 -11.01 -11.35 6.24
CA GLU A 861 -11.41 -9.97 5.92
C GLU A 861 -10.42 -8.93 6.45
N ALA A 862 -9.84 -9.14 7.63
CA ALA A 862 -9.01 -8.14 8.33
C ALA A 862 -7.62 -7.88 7.69
N TYR A 863 -7.06 -8.81 6.92
CA TYR A 863 -5.73 -8.63 6.30
C TYR A 863 -5.78 -8.13 4.86
N PRO A 864 -4.87 -7.20 4.46
CA PRO A 864 -4.67 -6.81 3.05
C PRO A 864 -4.34 -8.02 2.16
N ALA A 865 -4.89 -8.03 0.94
CA ALA A 865 -4.91 -9.22 0.08
C ALA A 865 -3.53 -9.82 -0.23
N ASN A 866 -2.47 -9.00 -0.27
CA ASN A 866 -1.09 -9.41 -0.52
C ASN A 866 -0.42 -10.16 0.65
N VAL A 867 -0.82 -9.91 1.90
CA VAL A 867 -0.28 -10.61 3.09
C VAL A 867 -1.26 -11.60 3.72
N ARG A 868 -2.54 -11.56 3.30
CA ARG A 868 -3.66 -12.31 3.89
C ARG A 868 -3.41 -13.80 4.06
N GLY A 869 -2.98 -14.50 3.01
CA GLY A 869 -2.77 -15.96 3.07
C GLY A 869 -1.71 -16.35 4.08
N PHE A 870 -0.61 -15.59 4.12
CA PHE A 870 0.48 -15.80 5.06
C PHE A 870 0.06 -15.50 6.51
N ALA A 871 -0.53 -14.32 6.77
CA ALA A 871 -0.95 -13.90 8.11
C ALA A 871 -2.05 -14.81 8.68
N PHE A 872 -2.98 -15.27 7.84
CA PHE A 872 -4.00 -16.25 8.19
C PHE A 872 -3.38 -17.59 8.61
N ASN A 873 -2.44 -18.14 7.82
CA ASN A 873 -1.76 -19.39 8.15
C ASN A 873 -0.92 -19.27 9.44
N LEU A 874 -0.24 -18.14 9.64
CA LEU A 874 0.53 -17.87 10.85
C LEU A 874 -0.37 -17.86 12.10
N ALA A 875 -1.47 -17.10 12.07
CA ALA A 875 -2.42 -17.04 13.18
C ALA A 875 -3.14 -18.37 13.42
N ALA A 876 -3.51 -19.10 12.37
CA ALA A 876 -4.13 -20.41 12.47
C ALA A 876 -3.17 -21.50 12.99
N THR A 877 -1.84 -21.30 12.91
CA THR A 877 -0.85 -22.28 13.38
C THR A 877 -0.79 -22.36 14.91
N ALA A 878 -0.97 -21.24 15.63
CA ALA A 878 -1.02 -21.22 17.10
C ALA A 878 -2.07 -22.20 17.68
N SER A 879 -3.21 -22.35 17.00
CA SER A 879 -4.31 -23.23 17.41
C SER A 879 -3.98 -24.71 17.51
N ARG A 880 -2.84 -25.15 16.97
CA ARG A 880 -2.40 -26.54 17.03
C ARG A 880 -1.69 -26.86 18.34
N ILE A 881 -1.16 -25.85 19.05
CA ILE A 881 -0.67 -26.00 20.43
C ILE A 881 -1.84 -26.34 21.38
N THR A 882 -2.96 -25.61 21.28
CA THR A 882 -4.16 -25.95 22.08
C THR A 882 -4.85 -27.22 21.60
N GLY A 883 -4.78 -27.55 20.30
CA GLY A 883 -5.20 -28.85 19.77
C GLY A 883 -4.39 -30.02 20.36
N MET A 884 -3.07 -29.88 20.47
CA MET A 884 -2.20 -30.86 21.15
C MET A 884 -2.52 -30.99 22.65
N ALA A 885 -2.89 -29.88 23.31
CA ALA A 885 -3.22 -29.86 24.73
C ALA A 885 -4.62 -30.42 25.05
N ALA A 886 -5.61 -30.28 24.15
CA ALA A 886 -7.00 -30.65 24.44
C ALA A 886 -7.21 -32.12 24.86
N PRO A 887 -6.59 -33.14 24.21
CA PRO A 887 -6.65 -34.53 24.70
C PRO A 887 -6.08 -34.72 26.11
N LEU A 888 -5.02 -33.99 26.45
CA LEU A 888 -4.35 -34.07 27.76
C LEU A 888 -5.16 -33.36 28.85
N ILE A 889 -5.79 -32.23 28.53
CA ILE A 889 -6.69 -31.49 29.43
C ILE A 889 -7.95 -32.32 29.72
N VAL A 890 -8.49 -33.03 28.73
CA VAL A 890 -9.65 -33.90 28.91
C VAL A 890 -9.32 -35.18 29.69
N ALA A 891 -8.07 -35.62 29.71
CA ALA A 891 -7.61 -36.74 30.54
C ALA A 891 -7.45 -36.38 32.04
N LEU A 892 -7.70 -35.13 32.44
CA LEU A 892 -7.70 -34.71 33.85
C LEU A 892 -9.02 -35.07 34.55
N PRO A 893 -9.01 -35.39 35.85
CA PRO A 893 -10.24 -35.73 36.58
C PRO A 893 -11.20 -34.53 36.65
N PRO A 894 -12.53 -34.75 36.51
CA PRO A 894 -13.53 -33.72 36.79
C PRO A 894 -13.37 -33.12 38.20
N PRO A 895 -13.55 -31.80 38.40
CA PRO A 895 -14.06 -30.82 37.44
C PRO A 895 -13.00 -30.15 36.52
N ALA A 896 -11.72 -30.54 36.60
CA ALA A 896 -10.63 -29.79 35.97
C ALA A 896 -10.79 -29.48 34.46
N PRO A 897 -11.27 -30.39 33.58
CA PRO A 897 -11.36 -30.12 32.14
C PRO A 897 -12.21 -28.90 31.78
N LEU A 898 -13.45 -28.81 32.27
CA LEU A 898 -14.34 -27.68 31.93
C LEU A 898 -13.96 -26.39 32.66
N LEU A 899 -13.28 -26.46 33.81
CA LEU A 899 -12.74 -25.27 34.47
C LEU A 899 -11.60 -24.66 33.63
N ILE A 900 -10.65 -25.48 33.19
CA ILE A 900 -9.53 -25.05 32.33
C ILE A 900 -10.04 -24.46 31.01
N ILE A 901 -10.98 -25.14 30.35
CA ILE A 901 -11.61 -24.65 29.11
C ILE A 901 -12.39 -23.35 29.39
N GLY A 902 -13.22 -23.32 30.43
CA GLY A 902 -14.08 -22.18 30.77
C GLY A 902 -13.31 -20.90 31.06
N PHE A 903 -12.27 -20.99 31.91
CA PHE A 903 -11.41 -19.84 32.21
C PHE A 903 -10.58 -19.40 31.00
N ALA A 904 -10.11 -20.32 30.14
CA ALA A 904 -9.37 -19.94 28.92
C ALA A 904 -10.26 -19.23 27.89
N LEU A 905 -11.51 -19.65 27.73
CA LEU A 905 -12.49 -19.00 26.85
C LEU A 905 -12.95 -17.62 27.39
N LEU A 906 -13.18 -17.51 28.71
CA LEU A 906 -13.57 -16.25 29.36
C LEU A 906 -12.41 -15.25 29.46
N GLY A 907 -11.17 -15.71 29.67
CA GLY A 907 -10.00 -14.84 29.76
C GLY A 907 -9.58 -14.24 28.42
N THR A 908 -9.80 -14.93 27.31
CA THR A 908 -9.46 -14.44 25.97
C THR A 908 -10.55 -13.62 25.31
N SER A 909 -11.84 -13.89 25.58
CA SER A 909 -12.92 -13.20 24.86
C SER A 909 -12.85 -11.66 24.92
N PRO A 910 -12.57 -10.97 26.05
CA PRO A 910 -12.54 -9.51 26.10
C PRO A 910 -11.42 -8.91 25.25
N LEU A 911 -10.27 -9.61 25.15
CA LEU A 911 -9.12 -9.16 24.35
C LEU A 911 -9.48 -9.05 22.86
N LEU A 912 -10.42 -9.86 22.39
CA LEU A 912 -10.86 -9.87 20.99
C LEU A 912 -11.74 -8.66 20.62
N LEU A 913 -12.17 -7.85 21.59
CA LEU A 913 -12.78 -6.54 21.32
C LEU A 913 -11.75 -5.54 20.74
N GLY A 914 -10.45 -5.81 20.91
CA GLY A 914 -9.35 -5.06 20.27
C GLY A 914 -9.10 -5.39 18.80
N LEU A 915 -9.83 -6.36 18.21
CA LEU A 915 -9.78 -6.61 16.76
C LEU A 915 -10.50 -5.48 15.96
N PRO A 916 -10.17 -5.29 14.67
CA PRO A 916 -10.90 -4.36 13.80
C PRO A 916 -12.23 -4.97 13.35
N GLU A 917 -13.33 -4.22 13.34
CA GLU A 917 -14.58 -4.67 12.72
C GLU A 917 -14.47 -4.67 11.17
N THR A 918 -15.05 -5.67 10.52
CA THR A 918 -14.86 -5.96 9.08
C THR A 918 -16.14 -6.00 8.24
N LEU A 919 -17.33 -5.87 8.86
CA LEU A 919 -18.62 -5.86 8.16
C LEU A 919 -18.67 -4.82 7.02
N ALA A 920 -19.28 -5.16 5.88
CA ALA A 920 -19.37 -4.30 4.71
C ALA A 920 -20.25 -3.05 4.99
N GLY A 921 -19.60 -1.92 5.28
CA GLY A 921 -20.22 -0.69 5.79
C GLY A 921 -19.65 -0.22 7.14
N ALA A 922 -19.03 -1.12 7.90
CA ALA A 922 -18.12 -0.82 9.00
C ALA A 922 -16.64 -0.73 8.54
N ALA A 923 -16.29 -1.45 7.47
CA ALA A 923 -14.99 -1.43 6.79
C ALA A 923 -14.63 -0.10 6.08
N THR A 924 -15.12 1.03 6.60
CA THR A 924 -14.65 2.40 6.30
C THR A 924 -14.09 3.10 7.55
N ALA A 925 -13.91 2.37 8.66
CA ALA A 925 -13.42 2.91 9.95
C ALA A 925 -12.24 2.11 10.56
N THR A 926 -11.68 1.13 9.83
CA THR A 926 -10.71 0.14 10.37
C THR A 926 -9.61 -0.28 9.40
N ALA A 927 -9.46 0.42 8.27
CA ALA A 927 -8.40 0.23 7.27
C ALA A 927 -7.39 1.41 7.23
N ALA A 928 -7.43 2.24 8.27
CA ALA A 928 -6.43 3.22 8.66
C ALA A 928 -6.23 3.12 10.18
N ASP A 929 -5.20 3.80 10.68
CA ASP A 929 -4.81 3.94 12.08
C ASP A 929 -4.26 2.68 12.78
N GLY A 930 -3.13 2.86 13.46
CA GLY A 930 -2.50 1.83 14.28
C GLY A 930 -3.00 1.90 15.71
N VAL A 931 -3.58 0.81 16.21
CA VAL A 931 -4.20 0.77 17.55
C VAL A 931 -3.14 0.76 18.65
N ALA A 932 -3.19 1.75 19.54
CA ALA A 932 -2.41 1.81 20.78
C ALA A 932 -3.00 0.87 21.86
N PRO A 933 -2.20 0.36 22.83
CA PRO A 933 -2.67 -0.59 23.83
C PRO A 933 -3.64 0.05 24.86
N PRO A 934 -4.56 -0.74 25.46
CA PRO A 934 -5.54 -0.23 26.41
C PRO A 934 -4.94 0.09 27.79
N ALA A 935 -5.37 1.22 28.36
CA ALA A 935 -5.19 1.53 29.78
C ALA A 935 -6.28 0.85 30.65
N ALA A 936 -6.11 0.91 31.97
CA ALA A 936 -6.91 0.16 32.94
C ALA A 936 -8.32 0.76 33.23
N GLU A 937 -9.09 0.00 34.02
CA GLU A 937 -10.55 0.07 34.23
C GLU A 937 -11.12 1.38 34.80
N GLY A 938 -12.40 1.68 34.48
CA GLY A 938 -13.23 2.62 35.26
C GLY A 938 -14.60 2.98 34.66
N GLY A 939 -15.69 2.67 35.37
CA GLY A 939 -16.94 3.48 35.32
C GLY A 939 -18.04 3.13 34.31
N THR A 940 -18.88 2.14 34.66
CA THR A 940 -20.22 1.82 34.12
C THR A 940 -21.11 2.96 33.56
N SER A 941 -21.83 2.76 32.43
CA SER A 941 -23.28 2.35 32.44
C SER A 941 -24.08 2.39 31.09
N LYS A 942 -24.86 1.31 30.86
CA LYS A 942 -26.18 1.14 30.16
C LYS A 942 -26.52 1.72 28.75
N CYS A 943 -26.99 0.83 27.85
CA CYS A 943 -27.78 1.07 26.62
C CYS A 943 -29.32 1.20 26.92
N PRO A 944 -30.23 1.53 25.96
CA PRO A 944 -30.62 0.80 24.71
C PRO A 944 -30.57 1.70 23.43
N GLU A 945 -30.65 1.28 22.15
CA GLU A 945 -31.26 0.18 21.35
C GLU A 945 -32.69 0.41 20.74
N GLU A 946 -32.76 0.91 19.49
CA GLU A 946 -33.78 0.68 18.42
C GLU A 946 -33.28 1.34 17.09
N ALA A 947 -33.70 1.04 15.84
CA ALA A 947 -34.52 -0.03 15.23
C ALA A 947 -33.86 -0.55 13.89
N ALA A 948 -34.57 -0.56 12.74
CA ALA A 948 -34.18 -1.04 11.38
C ALA A 948 -34.91 -0.20 10.25
N GLU A 949 -35.01 -0.46 8.92
CA GLU A 949 -34.69 -1.58 7.99
C GLU A 949 -34.65 -1.07 6.48
N VAL A 950 -34.99 -1.92 5.48
CA VAL A 950 -35.52 -1.66 4.09
C VAL A 950 -34.58 -1.45 2.86
N SER A 951 -34.13 -2.59 2.29
CA SER A 951 -34.16 -3.01 0.85
C SER A 951 -33.56 -2.17 -0.33
N ALA A 952 -33.67 -2.68 -1.59
CA ALA A 952 -32.84 -2.29 -2.76
C ALA A 952 -33.48 -2.48 -4.17
N GLY A 953 -32.91 -1.89 -5.26
CA GLY A 953 -33.49 -1.97 -6.63
C GLY A 953 -32.59 -1.71 -7.88
N ARG A 954 -32.14 -2.81 -8.52
CA ARG A 954 -31.89 -3.11 -9.97
C ARG A 954 -31.50 -2.05 -11.04
N LEU A 955 -30.29 -2.21 -11.60
CA LEU A 955 -29.89 -2.40 -13.02
C LEU A 955 -30.78 -1.95 -14.22
N ARG A 956 -30.16 -1.29 -15.23
CA ARG A 956 -30.03 -1.77 -16.64
C ARG A 956 -29.05 -0.93 -17.53
N SER A 957 -28.82 -1.37 -18.77
CA SER A 957 -27.70 -1.03 -19.68
C SER A 957 -28.16 -0.65 -21.11
N VAL A 958 -27.25 -0.11 -21.96
CA VAL A 958 -27.22 -0.21 -23.46
C VAL A 958 -25.88 0.35 -24.02
N ALA A 959 -25.47 -0.02 -25.25
CA ALA A 959 -24.20 0.36 -25.91
C ALA A 959 -24.38 0.67 -27.44
N PRO A 960 -23.38 0.51 -28.37
CA PRO A 960 -22.67 1.65 -28.99
C PRO A 960 -22.66 1.70 -30.56
N ALA A 961 -22.01 2.70 -31.20
CA ALA A 961 -21.84 2.76 -32.67
C ALA A 961 -20.67 3.64 -33.22
N MET A 962 -19.96 3.12 -34.25
CA MET A 962 -19.33 3.75 -35.45
C MET A 962 -18.13 4.75 -35.42
N LEU A 963 -16.92 4.19 -35.63
CA LEU A 963 -15.81 4.49 -36.57
C LEU A 963 -15.76 5.76 -37.47
N GLY A 964 -14.54 6.32 -37.70
CA GLY A 964 -14.06 6.62 -39.08
C GLY A 964 -13.04 7.77 -39.39
N LYS A 965 -11.80 7.39 -39.78
CA LYS A 965 -10.92 7.99 -40.84
C LYS A 965 -9.98 9.21 -40.60
N SER A 966 -8.72 8.91 -40.24
CA SER A 966 -7.48 9.12 -41.04
C SER A 966 -6.83 10.51 -41.34
N ARG A 967 -5.52 10.56 -41.03
CA ARG A 967 -4.34 11.07 -41.81
C ARG A 967 -3.79 12.51 -41.73
N ARG A 968 -2.48 12.53 -41.39
CA ARG A 968 -1.34 13.43 -41.76
C ARG A 968 -1.05 14.69 -40.93
N TYR A 969 0.24 14.82 -40.59
CA TYR A 969 0.90 15.95 -39.92
C TYR A 969 1.36 17.03 -40.93
N GLY A 970 1.51 18.26 -40.43
CA GLY A 970 2.32 19.32 -41.03
C GLY A 970 3.03 20.13 -39.93
N ARG A 971 4.31 20.45 -40.12
CA ARG A 971 5.14 21.27 -39.21
C ARG A 971 5.24 22.69 -39.77
N LEU A 972 5.07 23.72 -38.93
CA LEU A 972 5.41 25.10 -39.25
C LEU A 972 5.96 25.83 -38.02
N GLU A 973 6.75 26.87 -38.28
CA GLU A 973 7.49 27.68 -37.32
C GLU A 973 6.74 28.99 -36.99
N TRP A 974 7.30 29.84 -36.12
CA TRP A 974 6.68 31.07 -35.65
C TRP A 974 7.48 32.32 -36.05
N GLU A 975 6.78 33.33 -36.55
CA GLU A 975 7.22 34.73 -36.55
C GLU A 975 6.15 35.60 -35.85
N GLU A 976 6.56 36.73 -35.27
CA GLU A 976 5.66 37.67 -34.57
C GLU A 976 5.30 38.87 -35.45
N GLU A 977 4.03 39.31 -35.44
CA GLU A 977 3.63 40.58 -36.05
C GLU A 977 2.68 41.38 -35.14
N LYS A 978 2.78 42.72 -35.20
CA LYS A 978 2.09 43.69 -34.33
C LYS A 978 0.84 44.24 -35.01
N VAL A 979 -0.28 44.34 -34.29
CA VAL A 979 -1.47 45.11 -34.73
C VAL A 979 -2.12 45.83 -33.54
N GLU A 980 -2.38 47.12 -33.68
CA GLU A 980 -3.15 47.96 -32.72
C GLU A 980 -4.65 48.01 -33.08
N PRO A 981 -5.55 48.37 -32.13
CA PRO A 981 -6.98 48.12 -32.28
C PRO A 981 -7.76 49.25 -32.96
N HIS A 982 -8.58 48.89 -33.94
CA HIS A 982 -9.79 49.65 -34.28
C HIS A 982 -11.04 48.89 -33.83
N LEU A 983 -11.96 49.61 -33.17
CA LEU A 983 -13.28 49.15 -32.78
C LEU A 983 -14.30 49.52 -33.85
N ASP A 984 -15.07 48.54 -34.33
CA ASP A 984 -16.43 48.77 -34.80
C ASP A 984 -17.30 47.53 -34.52
N SER A 985 -18.57 47.61 -34.88
CA SER A 985 -19.70 46.96 -34.20
C SER A 985 -20.20 45.67 -34.87
N ASN A 986 -20.98 44.88 -34.11
CA ASN A 986 -21.79 43.73 -34.54
C ASN A 986 -21.08 42.44 -35.02
N GLU A 987 -20.34 41.73 -34.14
CA GLU A 987 -20.20 40.25 -34.30
C GLU A 987 -20.07 39.43 -32.99
N CYS A 988 -21.04 39.54 -32.08
CA CYS A 988 -21.01 38.85 -30.78
C CYS A 988 -21.36 37.34 -30.82
N LYS A 989 -20.57 36.55 -31.57
CA LYS A 989 -20.50 35.08 -31.41
C LYS A 989 -19.08 34.53 -31.31
N ASN A 990 -18.09 35.16 -31.94
CA ASN A 990 -16.70 34.67 -31.94
C ASN A 990 -15.90 35.01 -30.65
N CYS A 991 -16.39 35.91 -29.80
CA CYS A 991 -15.67 36.32 -28.57
C CYS A 991 -15.48 35.19 -27.53
N ARG A 992 -16.38 34.20 -27.47
CA ARG A 992 -16.31 33.11 -26.47
C ARG A 992 -15.05 32.22 -26.60
N LEU A 993 -14.44 32.14 -27.78
CA LEU A 993 -13.22 31.35 -28.01
C LEU A 993 -11.92 32.12 -27.77
N ARG A 994 -11.93 33.47 -27.77
CA ARG A 994 -10.74 34.27 -27.44
C ARG A 994 -10.51 34.38 -25.93
N LEU A 995 -11.57 34.56 -25.14
CA LEU A 995 -11.49 34.61 -23.67
C LEU A 995 -10.92 33.32 -23.04
N ALA A 996 -11.16 32.16 -23.66
CA ALA A 996 -10.60 30.87 -23.20
C ALA A 996 -9.07 30.74 -23.35
N ARG A 997 -8.38 31.68 -24.04
CA ARG A 997 -6.91 31.69 -24.16
C ARG A 997 -6.21 32.59 -23.12
N LEU A 998 -6.92 33.51 -22.47
CA LEU A 998 -6.34 34.54 -21.60
C LEU A 998 -6.50 34.24 -20.09
N THR A 999 -7.20 33.17 -19.73
CA THR A 999 -7.58 32.85 -18.34
C THR A 999 -6.78 31.72 -17.69
N LYS A 1000 -5.72 31.23 -18.34
CA LYS A 1000 -4.72 30.37 -17.70
C LYS A 1000 -3.80 31.20 -16.80
N VAL A 1001 -3.80 30.92 -15.50
CA VAL A 1001 -2.50 30.76 -14.83
C VAL A 1001 -2.08 29.33 -15.08
N ASP A 1002 -1.21 29.17 -16.07
CA ASP A 1002 -0.37 27.98 -16.10
C ASP A 1002 0.55 28.03 -14.87
N LEU A 1003 0.56 26.96 -14.05
CA LEU A 1003 1.63 26.73 -13.06
C LEU A 1003 3.02 26.60 -13.74
N ARG A 1004 3.05 26.52 -15.08
CA ARG A 1004 4.25 26.72 -15.91
C ARG A 1004 4.87 28.13 -15.80
N LEU A 1005 4.29 29.08 -15.06
CA LEU A 1005 4.94 30.37 -14.76
C LEU A 1005 5.87 30.30 -13.53
N SER A 1006 5.67 29.35 -12.63
CA SER A 1006 6.65 29.07 -11.56
C SER A 1006 7.77 28.19 -12.07
N LYS A 1007 9.01 28.51 -11.67
CA LYS A 1007 10.20 27.69 -11.96
C LYS A 1007 10.19 26.42 -11.09
N ARG A 1008 10.84 25.36 -11.58
CA ARG A 1008 10.99 24.08 -10.87
C ARG A 1008 11.71 24.28 -9.53
N SER A 1009 11.38 23.47 -8.53
CA SER A 1009 12.23 23.33 -7.35
C SER A 1009 13.44 22.46 -7.66
N THR A 1010 14.61 22.86 -7.16
CA THR A 1010 15.88 22.14 -7.35
C THR A 1010 16.25 21.39 -6.06
N GLU A 1011 16.20 20.06 -6.11
CA GLU A 1011 16.43 19.17 -4.97
C GLU A 1011 17.89 18.69 -4.97
N VAL A 1012 18.77 19.34 -4.20
CA VAL A 1012 20.22 19.07 -4.21
C VAL A 1012 20.54 17.92 -3.24
N ALA A 1013 20.60 16.71 -3.79
CA ALA A 1013 20.71 15.44 -3.08
C ALA A 1013 22.15 14.92 -3.06
N THR A 1014 22.94 15.43 -2.12
CA THR A 1014 24.36 15.01 -1.97
C THR A 1014 24.50 13.66 -1.26
N HIS A 1015 25.66 13.00 -1.38
CA HIS A 1015 25.95 11.70 -0.78
C HIS A 1015 24.99 10.63 -1.34
N ASP A 1016 25.18 10.35 -2.62
CA ASP A 1016 24.29 9.69 -3.56
C ASP A 1016 24.43 8.16 -3.66
N SER A 1017 25.38 7.57 -2.93
CA SER A 1017 25.81 6.17 -3.14
C SER A 1017 26.61 5.61 -1.95
N ILE A 1018 27.01 4.34 -2.07
CA ILE A 1018 27.95 3.67 -1.14
C ILE A 1018 29.29 4.39 -0.95
N GLU A 1019 29.71 5.25 -1.89
CA GLU A 1019 30.96 6.00 -1.77
C GLU A 1019 30.98 7.01 -0.62
N LEU A 1020 29.83 7.27 0.01
CA LEU A 1020 29.76 7.99 1.29
C LEU A 1020 30.70 7.37 2.34
N GLY A 1021 30.90 6.05 2.37
CA GLY A 1021 31.90 5.42 3.24
C GLY A 1021 31.46 5.32 4.71
N GLU A 1022 32.09 6.05 5.62
CA GLU A 1022 32.13 5.69 7.05
C GLU A 1022 30.74 5.67 7.72
N ASP A 1023 29.83 6.58 7.33
CA ASP A 1023 28.47 6.69 7.88
C ASP A 1023 27.57 5.48 7.59
N GLY A 1024 27.99 4.59 6.68
CA GLY A 1024 27.45 3.24 6.52
C GLY A 1024 26.03 3.13 5.92
N PRO A 1025 25.42 1.93 6.01
CA PRO A 1025 24.20 1.60 5.27
C PRO A 1025 22.95 2.40 5.63
N THR A 1026 22.94 3.13 6.75
CA THR A 1026 21.83 4.02 7.14
C THR A 1026 21.86 5.37 6.42
N HIS A 1027 22.98 5.74 5.81
CA HIS A 1027 23.16 6.99 5.08
C HIS A 1027 23.48 6.77 3.58
N GLN A 1028 23.93 5.58 3.20
CA GLN A 1028 24.24 5.20 1.82
C GLN A 1028 22.94 4.77 1.08
N PRO A 1029 22.41 5.58 0.14
CA PRO A 1029 21.18 5.24 -0.57
C PRO A 1029 21.44 4.12 -1.59
N ILE A 1030 20.52 3.16 -1.68
CA ILE A 1030 20.58 2.05 -2.64
C ILE A 1030 19.38 2.11 -3.59
N GLU A 1031 18.17 2.04 -3.02
CA GLU A 1031 16.90 2.04 -3.73
C GLU A 1031 16.39 3.44 -4.11
N VAL A 1032 16.92 4.50 -3.49
CA VAL A 1032 16.34 5.86 -3.57
C VAL A 1032 16.39 6.42 -4.99
N LEU A 1033 17.49 6.22 -5.74
CA LEU A 1033 17.58 6.59 -7.15
C LEU A 1033 16.49 5.91 -8.00
N ALA A 1034 16.28 4.60 -7.80
CA ALA A 1034 15.25 3.84 -8.51
C ALA A 1034 13.82 4.27 -8.10
N ALA A 1035 13.60 4.60 -6.83
CA ALA A 1035 12.34 5.15 -6.35
C ALA A 1035 12.04 6.54 -6.95
N CYS A 1036 13.06 7.39 -7.09
CA CYS A 1036 12.92 8.72 -7.70
C CYS A 1036 12.59 8.61 -9.19
N ARG A 1037 13.27 7.72 -9.93
CA ARG A 1037 12.98 7.41 -11.35
C ARG A 1037 11.58 6.81 -11.57
N ALA A 1038 11.02 6.17 -10.54
CA ALA A 1038 9.66 5.65 -10.55
C ALA A 1038 8.59 6.72 -10.21
N LEU A 1039 8.99 7.95 -9.85
CA LEU A 1039 8.07 9.05 -9.56
C LEU A 1039 7.82 9.88 -10.84
N PRO A 1040 6.60 9.86 -11.42
CA PRO A 1040 6.33 10.62 -12.64
C PRO A 1040 6.57 12.11 -12.44
N ASN A 1041 7.20 12.76 -13.43
CA ASN A 1041 7.49 14.20 -13.41
C ASN A 1041 8.41 14.64 -12.25
N LEU A 1042 9.38 13.79 -11.89
CA LEU A 1042 10.63 14.18 -11.23
C LEU A 1042 11.77 13.93 -12.23
N LEU A 1043 12.60 14.94 -12.52
CA LEU A 1043 13.86 14.68 -13.26
C LEU A 1043 14.91 14.17 -12.28
N THR A 1044 15.58 13.06 -12.61
CA THR A 1044 16.65 12.48 -11.78
C THR A 1044 18.01 12.65 -12.47
N LEU A 1045 18.72 13.72 -12.09
CA LEU A 1045 20.01 14.10 -12.67
C LEU A 1045 21.15 13.60 -11.79
N ARG A 1046 21.95 12.65 -12.29
CA ARG A 1046 23.14 12.12 -11.62
C ARG A 1046 24.40 12.38 -12.48
N PRO A 1047 24.93 13.62 -12.48
CA PRO A 1047 26.08 14.00 -13.28
C PRO A 1047 27.37 13.31 -12.80
N CYS A 1048 28.26 12.95 -13.73
CA CYS A 1048 29.56 12.37 -13.41
C CYS A 1048 30.62 13.39 -12.99
N ASP A 1049 30.64 14.58 -13.60
CA ASP A 1049 31.76 15.53 -13.48
C ASP A 1049 31.31 17.01 -13.48
N GLY A 1050 32.27 17.94 -13.65
CA GLY A 1050 32.04 19.38 -13.67
C GLY A 1050 31.11 19.84 -14.81
N PRO A 1051 31.45 19.57 -16.08
CA PRO A 1051 30.58 19.83 -17.24
C PRO A 1051 29.18 19.24 -17.11
N GLU A 1052 29.03 17.98 -16.68
CA GLU A 1052 27.68 17.43 -16.47
C GLU A 1052 26.93 18.10 -15.30
N THR A 1053 27.63 18.52 -14.26
CA THR A 1053 27.00 19.26 -13.15
C THR A 1053 26.47 20.62 -13.61
N ILE A 1054 27.18 21.32 -14.51
CA ILE A 1054 26.65 22.54 -15.16
C ILE A 1054 25.38 22.20 -15.97
N GLY A 1055 25.43 21.16 -16.80
CA GLY A 1055 24.29 20.71 -17.60
C GLY A 1055 23.06 20.35 -16.76
N ALA A 1056 23.26 19.73 -15.59
CA ALA A 1056 22.19 19.40 -14.66
C ALA A 1056 21.51 20.64 -14.05
N TYR A 1057 22.30 21.65 -13.66
CA TYR A 1057 21.74 22.94 -13.25
C TYR A 1057 21.05 23.67 -14.40
N GLU A 1058 21.61 23.64 -15.61
CA GLU A 1058 20.95 24.23 -16.77
C GLU A 1058 19.59 23.57 -17.06
N VAL A 1059 19.51 22.24 -17.00
CA VAL A 1059 18.24 21.50 -17.13
C VAL A 1059 17.24 21.95 -16.06
N ALA A 1060 17.65 22.02 -14.79
CA ALA A 1060 16.79 22.45 -13.68
C ALA A 1060 16.26 23.89 -13.87
N MET A 1061 17.03 24.77 -14.53
CA MET A 1061 16.62 26.14 -14.85
C MET A 1061 15.80 26.28 -16.15
N ARG A 1062 15.87 25.33 -17.09
CA ARG A 1062 15.30 25.45 -18.45
C ARG A 1062 13.77 25.28 -18.50
N ASP A 1063 13.22 24.16 -18.01
CA ASP A 1063 11.78 23.88 -18.03
C ASP A 1063 11.06 24.22 -16.70
N ASN A 1064 9.72 24.16 -16.66
CA ASN A 1064 8.86 24.55 -15.53
C ASN A 1064 7.83 23.46 -15.08
N SER A 1065 7.89 22.21 -15.57
CA SER A 1065 6.82 21.22 -15.34
C SER A 1065 6.85 20.39 -14.04
N GLY A 1066 7.99 20.27 -13.34
CA GLY A 1066 8.12 19.43 -12.12
C GLY A 1066 9.43 19.65 -11.34
N PRO A 1067 9.62 19.12 -10.12
CA PRO A 1067 10.92 19.18 -9.43
C PRO A 1067 12.05 18.54 -10.25
N ALA A 1068 13.29 18.94 -9.98
CA ALA A 1068 14.49 18.36 -10.54
C ALA A 1068 15.49 18.02 -9.42
N LEU A 1069 15.82 16.74 -9.27
CA LEU A 1069 16.73 16.23 -8.23
C LEU A 1069 18.13 16.02 -8.82
N LEU A 1070 19.13 16.59 -8.15
CA LEU A 1070 20.55 16.48 -8.49
C LEU A 1070 21.23 15.55 -7.47
N ALA A 1071 21.52 14.32 -7.89
CA ALA A 1071 22.24 13.31 -7.12
C ALA A 1071 23.76 13.56 -7.25
N LEU A 1072 24.44 13.86 -6.14
CA LEU A 1072 25.81 14.39 -6.14
C LEU A 1072 26.74 13.63 -5.17
N CYS A 1073 27.93 13.26 -5.61
CA CYS A 1073 28.84 12.38 -4.86
C CYS A 1073 29.65 13.09 -3.75
N ARG A 1074 30.21 12.28 -2.84
CA ARG A 1074 31.16 12.74 -1.79
C ARG A 1074 32.60 12.77 -2.27
N SER A 1075 32.99 11.76 -3.06
CA SER A 1075 34.31 11.50 -3.62
C SER A 1075 34.70 12.50 -4.70
N GLY A 1076 36.00 12.64 -4.98
CA GLY A 1076 36.44 13.35 -6.17
C GLY A 1076 36.24 12.52 -7.43
N ALA A 1077 35.62 13.11 -8.45
CA ALA A 1077 35.58 12.61 -9.82
C ALA A 1077 36.44 13.51 -10.73
N HIS A 1078 36.98 12.96 -11.81
CA HIS A 1078 37.75 13.70 -12.81
C HIS A 1078 36.86 14.25 -13.93
N THR A 1079 37.21 15.40 -14.49
CA THR A 1079 36.61 15.90 -15.75
C THR A 1079 36.92 14.92 -16.88
N LEU A 1080 35.89 14.36 -17.52
CA LEU A 1080 36.04 13.28 -18.49
C LEU A 1080 36.16 13.81 -19.93
N GLU A 1081 37.04 13.21 -20.73
CA GLU A 1081 37.12 13.52 -22.16
C GLU A 1081 35.82 13.11 -22.86
N GLY A 1082 35.12 14.10 -23.42
CA GLY A 1082 33.83 13.96 -24.09
C GLY A 1082 32.62 14.44 -23.29
N SER A 1083 32.77 14.83 -22.01
CA SER A 1083 31.63 15.32 -21.22
C SER A 1083 31.15 16.70 -21.69
N SER A 1084 29.84 16.96 -21.58
CA SER A 1084 29.24 18.20 -22.11
C SER A 1084 27.97 18.59 -21.38
N ALA A 1085 27.92 19.84 -20.90
CA ALA A 1085 26.75 20.45 -20.29
C ALA A 1085 25.53 20.47 -21.24
N GLU A 1086 25.74 20.68 -22.54
CA GLU A 1086 24.65 20.69 -23.53
C GLU A 1086 24.01 19.31 -23.67
N ASN A 1087 24.83 18.25 -23.70
CA ASN A 1087 24.35 16.89 -23.93
C ASN A 1087 23.55 16.32 -22.76
N VAL A 1088 23.72 16.83 -21.52
CA VAL A 1088 22.86 16.46 -20.37
C VAL A 1088 21.38 16.74 -20.65
N ALA A 1089 21.06 17.77 -21.46
CA ALA A 1089 19.68 18.06 -21.86
C ALA A 1089 19.03 16.99 -22.76
N ARG A 1090 19.81 16.01 -23.25
CA ARG A 1090 19.32 14.82 -23.98
C ARG A 1090 19.18 13.59 -23.08
N GLY A 1091 19.46 13.71 -21.78
CA GLY A 1091 19.38 12.67 -20.75
C GLY A 1091 20.43 11.56 -20.83
N GLY A 1092 20.85 11.18 -22.04
CA GLY A 1092 21.94 10.24 -22.29
C GLY A 1092 22.60 10.47 -23.65
N TYR A 1093 23.92 10.29 -23.71
CA TYR A 1093 24.74 10.58 -24.88
C TYR A 1093 26.01 9.70 -24.92
N ILE A 1094 26.58 9.54 -26.11
CA ILE A 1094 27.89 8.86 -26.28
C ILE A 1094 28.96 9.79 -25.72
N LEU A 1095 29.61 9.38 -24.63
CA LEU A 1095 30.77 10.08 -24.06
C LEU A 1095 32.03 9.76 -24.88
N GLN A 1096 32.23 8.47 -25.17
CA GLN A 1096 33.39 7.97 -25.91
C GLN A 1096 32.95 6.82 -26.82
N ASP A 1097 33.12 6.95 -28.14
CA ASP A 1097 32.71 5.92 -29.10
C ASP A 1097 33.77 4.80 -29.25
N TYR A 1098 33.48 3.79 -30.06
CA TYR A 1098 34.39 2.73 -30.44
C TYR A 1098 35.65 3.28 -31.13
N ASP A 1099 36.80 2.68 -30.82
CA ASP A 1099 38.02 2.83 -31.63
C ASP A 1099 37.79 2.18 -33.02
N PRO A 1100 37.96 2.92 -34.13
CA PRO A 1100 37.81 2.36 -35.49
C PRO A 1100 38.73 1.18 -35.82
N ALA A 1101 39.83 0.99 -35.08
CA ALA A 1101 40.73 -0.16 -35.23
C ALA A 1101 40.25 -1.43 -34.50
N LEU A 1102 39.23 -1.33 -33.65
CA LEU A 1102 38.69 -2.45 -32.86
C LEU A 1102 37.27 -2.81 -33.30
N VAL A 1103 36.90 -4.08 -33.15
CA VAL A 1103 35.54 -4.52 -33.54
C VAL A 1103 34.55 -4.15 -32.41
N PRO A 1104 33.46 -3.41 -32.71
CA PRO A 1104 32.44 -3.07 -31.73
C PRO A 1104 31.79 -4.32 -31.11
N ALA A 1105 31.86 -4.42 -29.78
CA ALA A 1105 31.38 -5.58 -29.03
C ALA A 1105 30.53 -5.22 -27.80
N VAL A 1106 30.76 -4.06 -27.16
CA VAL A 1106 30.12 -3.69 -25.88
C VAL A 1106 29.74 -2.21 -25.82
N VAL A 1107 28.54 -1.92 -25.29
CA VAL A 1107 28.19 -0.57 -24.79
C VAL A 1107 28.15 -0.60 -23.26
N LEU A 1108 29.00 0.21 -22.64
CA LEU A 1108 29.01 0.50 -21.20
C LEU A 1108 28.19 1.77 -20.96
N ALA A 1109 27.00 1.63 -20.37
CA ALA A 1109 26.19 2.75 -19.92
C ALA A 1109 26.34 2.94 -18.41
N ALA A 1110 26.42 4.18 -17.95
CA ALA A 1110 26.55 4.51 -16.52
C ALA A 1110 25.99 5.91 -16.21
N SER A 1111 25.89 6.23 -14.92
CA SER A 1111 25.64 7.58 -14.41
C SER A 1111 26.62 7.91 -13.28
N GLY A 1112 26.75 9.19 -12.91
CA GLY A 1112 27.57 9.60 -11.77
C GLY A 1112 29.02 9.13 -11.83
N THR A 1113 29.58 8.83 -10.66
CA THR A 1113 30.95 8.35 -10.47
C THR A 1113 31.30 7.09 -11.27
N GLU A 1114 30.32 6.24 -11.60
CA GLU A 1114 30.55 4.99 -12.32
C GLU A 1114 30.90 5.20 -13.80
N VAL A 1115 30.65 6.38 -14.36
CA VAL A 1115 31.08 6.75 -15.72
C VAL A 1115 32.61 6.78 -15.82
N GLU A 1116 33.31 7.28 -14.79
CA GLU A 1116 34.78 7.27 -14.72
C GLU A 1116 35.31 5.83 -14.65
N ILE A 1117 34.69 4.98 -13.82
CA ILE A 1117 35.09 3.58 -13.67
C ILE A 1117 34.84 2.78 -14.97
N CYS A 1118 33.78 3.13 -15.72
CA CYS A 1118 33.54 2.63 -17.08
C CYS A 1118 34.58 3.12 -18.10
N ALA A 1119 35.11 4.34 -17.96
CA ALA A 1119 36.23 4.83 -18.78
C ALA A 1119 37.53 4.08 -18.51
N GLU A 1120 37.85 3.82 -17.24
CA GLU A 1120 38.98 2.96 -16.88
C GLU A 1120 38.80 1.52 -17.39
N ALA A 1121 37.58 0.96 -17.28
CA ALA A 1121 37.27 -0.39 -17.77
C ALA A 1121 37.33 -0.49 -19.30
N ARG A 1122 36.89 0.55 -20.03
CA ARG A 1122 37.02 0.66 -21.50
C ARG A 1122 38.48 0.55 -21.93
N ALA A 1123 39.39 1.29 -21.30
CA ALA A 1123 40.82 1.23 -21.62
C ALA A 1123 41.40 -0.19 -21.44
N LEU A 1124 41.00 -0.89 -20.36
CA LEU A 1124 41.43 -2.28 -20.11
C LEU A 1124 40.85 -3.26 -21.16
N LEU A 1125 39.58 -3.12 -21.54
CA LEU A 1125 38.94 -3.94 -22.57
C LEU A 1125 39.56 -3.70 -23.97
N GLN A 1126 39.88 -2.46 -24.31
CA GLN A 1126 40.56 -2.12 -25.56
C GLN A 1126 41.96 -2.74 -25.63
N SER A 1127 42.69 -2.80 -24.51
CA SER A 1127 44.04 -3.41 -24.45
C SER A 1127 44.08 -4.90 -24.80
N ILE A 1128 42.94 -5.60 -24.70
CA ILE A 1128 42.76 -7.01 -25.11
C ILE A 1128 41.99 -7.17 -26.43
N GLY A 1129 41.71 -6.08 -27.13
CA GLY A 1129 41.09 -6.07 -28.46
C GLY A 1129 39.56 -6.01 -28.48
N VAL A 1130 38.91 -5.71 -27.35
CA VAL A 1130 37.45 -5.59 -27.27
C VAL A 1130 37.03 -4.14 -27.48
N GLY A 1131 36.32 -3.86 -28.58
CA GLY A 1131 35.79 -2.52 -28.86
C GLY A 1131 34.62 -2.18 -27.93
N ALA A 1132 34.82 -1.19 -27.07
CA ALA A 1132 33.82 -0.69 -26.13
C ALA A 1132 33.49 0.80 -26.35
N ARG A 1133 32.19 1.13 -26.30
CA ARG A 1133 31.62 2.49 -26.27
C ARG A 1133 31.17 2.82 -24.84
N ILE A 1134 31.26 4.09 -24.45
CA ILE A 1134 30.66 4.63 -23.22
C ILE A 1134 29.46 5.51 -23.58
N VAL A 1135 28.34 5.27 -22.90
CA VAL A 1135 27.16 6.14 -22.87
C VAL A 1135 27.03 6.71 -21.46
N SER A 1136 27.21 8.03 -21.31
CA SER A 1136 26.80 8.69 -20.07
C SER A 1136 25.28 8.83 -20.11
N LEU A 1137 24.60 8.45 -19.04
CA LEU A 1137 23.14 8.45 -18.93
C LEU A 1137 22.69 9.18 -17.65
N PRO A 1138 23.04 10.49 -17.50
CA PRO A 1138 22.81 11.25 -16.28
C PRO A 1138 21.33 11.46 -15.94
N CYS A 1139 20.39 11.39 -16.87
CA CYS A 1139 18.94 11.49 -16.58
C CYS A 1139 18.11 10.57 -17.48
N TRP A 1140 17.41 9.63 -16.85
CA TRP A 1140 16.59 8.63 -17.54
C TRP A 1140 15.37 9.26 -18.21
N GLU A 1141 14.74 10.23 -17.54
CA GLU A 1141 13.48 10.82 -17.97
C GLU A 1141 13.67 11.63 -19.25
N LEU A 1142 14.68 12.52 -19.28
CA LEU A 1142 15.06 13.25 -20.49
C LEU A 1142 15.51 12.32 -21.63
N PHE A 1143 16.14 11.18 -21.33
CA PHE A 1143 16.56 10.22 -22.35
C PHE A 1143 15.36 9.54 -23.01
N GLU A 1144 14.31 9.24 -22.24
CA GLU A 1144 13.07 8.65 -22.75
C GLU A 1144 12.20 9.62 -23.54
N GLU A 1145 12.26 10.92 -23.22
CA GLU A 1145 11.65 11.99 -24.02
C GLU A 1145 12.29 12.13 -25.40
N GLN A 1146 13.53 11.67 -25.60
CA GLN A 1146 14.16 11.67 -26.93
C GLN A 1146 13.47 10.69 -27.88
N ASP A 1147 13.56 11.00 -29.18
CA ASP A 1147 12.98 10.16 -30.23
C ASP A 1147 13.63 8.76 -30.29
N ALA A 1148 12.93 7.82 -30.93
CA ALA A 1148 13.36 6.44 -31.00
C ALA A 1148 14.66 6.25 -31.80
N GLN A 1149 14.96 7.08 -32.80
CA GLN A 1149 16.19 7.01 -33.60
C GLN A 1149 17.38 7.48 -32.77
N TYR A 1150 17.27 8.60 -32.04
CA TYR A 1150 18.31 9.06 -31.11
C TYR A 1150 18.60 8.00 -30.04
N ARG A 1151 17.56 7.52 -29.35
CA ARG A 1151 17.72 6.45 -28.33
C ARG A 1151 18.34 5.17 -28.90
N GLN A 1152 17.96 4.76 -30.11
CA GLN A 1152 18.53 3.56 -30.73
C GLN A 1152 19.98 3.76 -31.16
N SER A 1153 20.38 4.97 -31.57
CA SER A 1153 21.75 5.28 -32.02
C SER A 1153 22.81 5.08 -30.92
N MET A 1154 22.43 5.28 -29.64
CA MET A 1154 23.31 4.99 -28.49
C MET A 1154 23.72 3.51 -28.43
N TRP A 1155 22.81 2.61 -28.79
CA TRP A 1155 22.96 1.15 -28.69
C TRP A 1155 23.45 0.48 -29.99
N GLN A 1156 23.44 1.21 -31.11
CA GLN A 1156 23.90 0.71 -32.41
C GLN A 1156 25.42 0.93 -32.60
N ALA A 1157 26.09 -0.04 -33.21
CA ALA A 1157 27.46 0.12 -33.70
C ALA A 1157 27.46 0.42 -35.21
N PRO A 1158 28.34 1.31 -35.73
CA PRO A 1158 28.35 1.70 -37.15
C PRO A 1158 28.44 0.55 -38.16
N ASN A 1159 29.01 -0.59 -37.76
CA ASN A 1159 29.27 -1.76 -38.60
C ASN A 1159 28.48 -3.02 -38.18
N SER A 1160 27.37 -2.91 -37.42
CA SER A 1160 26.61 -4.11 -37.00
C SER A 1160 25.99 -4.90 -38.16
N ALA A 1161 25.80 -4.26 -39.33
CA ALA A 1161 25.33 -4.90 -40.55
C ALA A 1161 26.33 -5.89 -41.17
N THR A 1162 27.64 -5.76 -40.89
CA THR A 1162 28.70 -6.62 -41.44
C THR A 1162 29.16 -7.74 -40.49
N SER A 1163 28.84 -7.64 -39.19
CA SER A 1163 29.04 -8.73 -38.22
C SER A 1163 27.79 -9.57 -37.96
N GLY A 1164 26.59 -9.01 -38.19
CA GLY A 1164 25.30 -9.65 -37.89
C GLY A 1164 24.96 -9.74 -36.39
N VAL A 1165 25.84 -9.27 -35.50
CA VAL A 1165 25.70 -9.37 -34.04
C VAL A 1165 25.70 -7.96 -33.42
N PRO A 1166 24.66 -7.58 -32.65
CA PRO A 1166 24.64 -6.29 -31.94
C PRO A 1166 25.62 -6.28 -30.77
N PRO A 1167 26.14 -5.10 -30.37
CA PRO A 1167 27.00 -4.99 -29.19
C PRO A 1167 26.21 -5.28 -27.91
N MET A 1168 26.83 -6.02 -26.99
CA MET A 1168 26.24 -6.36 -25.69
C MET A 1168 26.10 -5.09 -24.83
N ARG A 1169 24.93 -4.90 -24.21
CA ARG A 1169 24.64 -3.72 -23.39
C ARG A 1169 24.82 -4.00 -21.91
N VAL A 1170 25.57 -3.14 -21.24
CA VAL A 1170 25.90 -3.23 -19.81
C VAL A 1170 25.51 -1.91 -19.14
N TYR A 1171 24.80 -1.96 -18.01
CA TYR A 1171 24.55 -0.77 -17.17
C TYR A 1171 25.28 -0.89 -15.84
N VAL A 1172 26.02 0.16 -15.46
CA VAL A 1172 26.86 0.22 -14.26
C VAL A 1172 26.45 1.45 -13.43
N GLU A 1173 25.96 1.22 -12.22
CA GLU A 1173 25.57 2.29 -11.29
C GLU A 1173 25.58 1.76 -9.85
N ALA A 1174 26.09 2.54 -8.90
CA ALA A 1174 26.23 2.16 -7.49
C ALA A 1174 24.90 2.20 -6.69
N SER A 1175 23.81 1.76 -7.32
CA SER A 1175 22.42 1.79 -6.82
C SER A 1175 21.71 0.45 -7.07
N SER A 1176 20.45 0.33 -6.63
CA SER A 1176 19.61 -0.84 -6.88
C SER A 1176 19.37 -1.08 -8.37
N THR A 1177 19.56 -2.32 -8.84
CA THR A 1177 19.41 -2.73 -10.26
C THR A 1177 17.98 -2.67 -10.82
N LEU A 1178 17.01 -2.19 -10.03
CA LEU A 1178 15.62 -2.02 -10.46
C LEU A 1178 15.52 -1.05 -11.64
N GLY A 1179 14.81 -1.48 -12.69
CA GLY A 1179 14.63 -0.71 -13.93
C GLY A 1179 15.81 -0.75 -14.93
N PHE A 1180 17.01 -1.18 -14.54
CA PHE A 1180 18.19 -1.20 -15.44
C PHE A 1180 17.97 -2.05 -16.71
N HIS A 1181 17.09 -3.06 -16.64
CA HIS A 1181 16.73 -3.98 -17.73
C HIS A 1181 16.09 -3.28 -18.94
N ARG A 1182 15.73 -2.00 -18.81
CA ARG A 1182 15.15 -1.16 -19.86
C ARG A 1182 16.21 -0.67 -20.86
N TYR A 1183 17.49 -0.67 -20.47
CA TYR A 1183 18.61 -0.20 -21.29
C TYR A 1183 19.67 -1.28 -21.55
N ALA A 1184 19.93 -2.15 -20.58
CA ALA A 1184 20.99 -3.14 -20.62
C ALA A 1184 20.53 -4.58 -20.34
N GLU A 1185 21.36 -5.53 -20.76
CA GLU A 1185 21.16 -6.98 -20.57
C GLU A 1185 22.12 -7.56 -19.52
N VAL A 1186 23.12 -6.77 -19.12
CA VAL A 1186 24.11 -7.08 -18.08
C VAL A 1186 24.13 -5.91 -17.12
N HIS A 1187 24.16 -6.20 -15.82
CA HIS A 1187 23.90 -5.23 -14.77
C HIS A 1187 25.03 -5.30 -13.74
N VAL A 1188 25.62 -4.15 -13.41
CA VAL A 1188 26.52 -3.98 -12.26
C VAL A 1188 25.88 -2.95 -11.35
N GLY A 1189 25.39 -3.41 -10.20
CA GLY A 1189 24.60 -2.62 -9.26
C GLY A 1189 24.46 -3.34 -7.92
N MET A 1190 23.96 -2.61 -6.94
CA MET A 1190 23.84 -3.06 -5.55
C MET A 1190 22.68 -4.04 -5.36
N THR A 1191 22.97 -5.18 -4.74
CA THR A 1191 22.01 -6.26 -4.42
C THR A 1191 21.70 -6.38 -2.93
N SER A 1192 22.34 -5.56 -2.10
CA SER A 1192 22.20 -5.49 -0.64
C SER A 1192 22.42 -4.04 -0.16
N PHE A 1193 22.22 -3.78 1.13
CA PHE A 1193 22.63 -2.51 1.73
C PHE A 1193 24.15 -2.37 1.75
N GLY A 1194 24.65 -1.13 1.82
CA GLY A 1194 26.09 -0.86 1.86
C GLY A 1194 26.77 -1.20 3.19
N ALA A 1195 27.96 -0.65 3.44
CA ALA A 1195 28.82 -1.00 4.57
C ALA A 1195 29.55 0.23 5.14
N SER A 1196 29.84 0.22 6.45
CA SER A 1196 30.63 1.25 7.12
C SER A 1196 32.14 0.92 7.03
N ALA A 1197 32.86 1.65 6.17
CA ALA A 1197 34.32 1.66 6.04
C ALA A 1197 34.73 2.89 5.20
N ASP A 1198 36.04 3.12 4.97
CA ASP A 1198 36.50 4.09 3.96
C ASP A 1198 35.83 3.80 2.60
N GLY A 1199 35.36 4.85 1.91
CA GLY A 1199 34.56 4.73 0.69
C GLY A 1199 35.22 3.89 -0.42
N LYS A 1200 36.55 3.86 -0.51
CA LYS A 1200 37.30 3.03 -1.48
C LYS A 1200 37.26 1.55 -1.09
N ILE A 1201 37.31 1.25 0.21
CA ILE A 1201 37.17 -0.12 0.73
C ILE A 1201 35.75 -0.63 0.46
N VAL A 1202 34.73 0.20 0.74
CA VAL A 1202 33.31 -0.13 0.44
C VAL A 1202 33.13 -0.39 -1.06
N ARG A 1203 33.64 0.51 -1.90
CA ARG A 1203 33.57 0.41 -3.36
C ARG A 1203 34.26 -0.84 -3.92
N LYS A 1204 35.46 -1.17 -3.42
CA LYS A 1204 36.19 -2.40 -3.76
C LYS A 1204 35.44 -3.66 -3.31
N HIS A 1205 34.87 -3.65 -2.10
CA HIS A 1205 34.10 -4.78 -1.56
C HIS A 1205 32.89 -5.14 -2.42
N PHE A 1206 32.16 -4.13 -2.93
CA PHE A 1206 31.01 -4.33 -3.81
C PHE A 1206 31.37 -4.43 -5.31
N GLY A 1207 32.65 -4.49 -5.67
CA GLY A 1207 33.10 -4.76 -7.05
C GLY A 1207 33.04 -3.58 -8.02
N PHE A 1208 32.94 -2.34 -7.53
CA PHE A 1208 32.96 -1.13 -8.35
C PHE A 1208 34.41 -0.68 -8.63
N GLU A 1209 35.18 -1.54 -9.29
CA GLU A 1209 36.53 -1.27 -9.80
C GLU A 1209 36.66 -1.72 -11.26
N LYS A 1210 37.50 -1.03 -12.04
CA LYS A 1210 37.73 -1.30 -13.47
C LYS A 1210 38.01 -2.77 -13.80
N ASN A 1211 38.76 -3.46 -12.94
CA ASN A 1211 39.10 -4.87 -13.10
C ASN A 1211 37.86 -5.77 -12.96
N ALA A 1212 37.00 -5.49 -11.98
CA ALA A 1212 35.77 -6.24 -11.72
C ALA A 1212 34.71 -5.99 -12.80
N ILE A 1213 34.55 -4.75 -13.27
CA ILE A 1213 33.69 -4.41 -14.41
C ILE A 1213 34.19 -5.12 -15.68
N ALA A 1214 35.48 -5.01 -16.02
CA ALA A 1214 36.03 -5.65 -17.21
C ALA A 1214 35.94 -7.19 -17.15
N LEU A 1215 36.17 -7.80 -15.97
CA LEU A 1215 35.89 -9.23 -15.73
C LEU A 1215 34.44 -9.57 -16.04
N ARG A 1216 33.48 -8.83 -15.46
CA ARG A 1216 32.05 -9.12 -15.60
C ARG A 1216 31.56 -8.98 -17.05
N VAL A 1217 32.13 -8.04 -17.79
CA VAL A 1217 31.92 -7.89 -19.24
C VAL A 1217 32.47 -9.11 -20.01
N MET A 1218 33.68 -9.56 -19.69
CA MET A 1218 34.31 -10.70 -20.37
C MET A 1218 33.63 -12.05 -20.06
N GLU A 1219 33.09 -12.22 -18.86
CA GLU A 1219 32.19 -13.34 -18.51
C GLU A 1219 30.94 -13.34 -19.37
N ALA A 1220 30.20 -12.22 -19.40
CA ALA A 1220 28.93 -12.16 -20.14
C ALA A 1220 29.11 -12.29 -21.66
N LEU A 1221 30.21 -11.77 -22.24
CA LEU A 1221 30.56 -11.99 -23.65
C LEU A 1221 30.84 -13.46 -23.98
N LYS A 1222 31.43 -14.20 -23.03
CA LYS A 1222 31.71 -15.64 -23.16
C LYS A 1222 30.43 -16.45 -23.11
N ASP A 1223 29.60 -16.21 -22.10
CA ASP A 1223 28.41 -17.02 -21.84
C ASP A 1223 27.32 -16.80 -22.91
N LYS A 1224 27.28 -15.62 -23.54
CA LYS A 1224 26.43 -15.32 -24.72
C LYS A 1224 27.08 -15.69 -26.07
N GLY A 1225 28.23 -16.35 -26.09
CA GLY A 1225 28.84 -16.90 -27.31
C GLY A 1225 29.47 -15.90 -28.29
N HIS A 1226 29.48 -14.59 -27.99
CA HIS A 1226 30.08 -13.56 -28.86
C HIS A 1226 31.56 -13.84 -29.18
N ILE A 1227 32.27 -14.55 -28.29
CA ILE A 1227 33.69 -14.92 -28.46
C ILE A 1227 33.94 -15.86 -29.64
N LEU A 1228 32.92 -16.55 -30.18
CA LEU A 1228 33.07 -17.40 -31.37
C LEU A 1228 32.95 -16.63 -32.70
N SER A 1229 32.30 -15.45 -32.71
CA SER A 1229 32.17 -14.61 -33.91
C SER A 1229 33.27 -13.53 -33.99
N TYR A 1230 33.63 -12.91 -32.87
CA TYR A 1230 34.79 -12.02 -32.81
C TYR A 1230 36.09 -12.83 -32.72
N ARG A 1231 37.06 -12.56 -33.60
CA ARG A 1231 38.38 -13.24 -33.64
C ARG A 1231 39.32 -12.83 -32.48
N ILE A 1232 38.86 -12.96 -31.23
CA ILE A 1232 39.70 -12.81 -30.04
C ILE A 1232 40.62 -14.04 -29.97
N GLY A 1233 41.80 -13.93 -30.57
CA GLY A 1233 42.76 -15.03 -30.66
C GLY A 1233 43.14 -15.58 -29.28
N ARG A 1234 43.46 -16.88 -29.22
CA ARG A 1234 43.75 -17.66 -27.98
C ARG A 1234 44.74 -16.99 -27.00
N PHE A 1235 45.62 -16.12 -27.51
CA PHE A 1235 46.56 -15.30 -26.73
C PHE A 1235 45.89 -14.23 -25.85
N GLY A 1236 44.75 -13.66 -26.24
CA GLY A 1236 44.09 -12.57 -25.51
C GLY A 1236 43.64 -13.00 -24.11
N PHE A 1237 42.93 -14.13 -24.01
CA PHE A 1237 42.53 -14.71 -22.71
C PHE A 1237 43.74 -15.08 -21.83
N CYS A 1238 44.82 -15.59 -22.42
CA CYS A 1238 46.04 -15.90 -21.67
C CYS A 1238 46.70 -14.64 -21.10
N LYS A 1239 46.73 -13.54 -21.86
CA LYS A 1239 47.20 -12.23 -21.37
C LYS A 1239 46.30 -11.67 -20.27
N PHE A 1240 44.98 -11.76 -20.41
CA PHE A 1240 44.03 -11.24 -19.41
C PHE A 1240 44.12 -12.02 -18.09
N GLY A 1241 44.20 -13.36 -18.16
CA GLY A 1241 44.43 -14.21 -16.98
C GLY A 1241 45.77 -13.92 -16.28
N ALA A 1242 46.84 -13.67 -17.05
CA ALA A 1242 48.14 -13.29 -16.48
C ALA A 1242 48.12 -11.88 -15.85
N ALA A 1243 47.48 -10.90 -16.49
CA ALA A 1243 47.35 -9.54 -15.98
C ALA A 1243 46.54 -9.48 -14.67
N ILE A 1244 45.46 -10.28 -14.58
CA ILE A 1244 44.63 -10.35 -13.37
C ILE A 1244 45.33 -11.17 -12.28
N GLY A 1245 45.98 -12.29 -12.60
CA GLY A 1245 46.75 -13.07 -11.61
C GLY A 1245 47.91 -12.29 -10.97
N ALA A 1246 48.49 -11.33 -11.69
CA ALA A 1246 49.47 -10.39 -11.17
C ALA A 1246 48.87 -9.22 -10.36
N ALA A 1247 47.55 -9.01 -10.44
CA ALA A 1247 46.84 -7.92 -9.75
C ALA A 1247 45.99 -8.40 -8.56
N THR A 1248 45.67 -9.69 -8.46
CA THR A 1248 45.05 -10.32 -7.29
C THR A 1248 46.06 -10.89 -6.29
N THR A 1249 47.35 -10.64 -6.51
CA THR A 1249 48.47 -11.02 -5.63
C THR A 1249 49.14 -9.82 -4.93
N GLN A 1250 48.45 -8.66 -4.88
CA GLN A 1250 48.79 -7.48 -4.07
C GLN A 1250 47.57 -6.96 -3.28
#